data_AF-A0A2Z5UBS5-F1
#
_entry.id   AF-A0A2Z5UBS5-F1
#
_cell.length_a   1.000
_cell.length_b   1.000
_cell.length_c   1.000
_cell.angle_alpha   90.00
_cell.angle_beta   90.00
_cell.angle_gamma   90.00
#
_symmetry.space_group_name_H-M   'P 1'
#
loop_
_entity.id
_entity.type
_entity.pdbx_description
1 polymer ?
#
loop_
_entity_poly.entity_id
_entity_poly.type
_entity_poly.pdbx_seq_one_letter_code
_entity_poly.pdbx_strand_id
1 'polypeptide(L)'
;MSTDEKLFGPGRSRAFSPYLAPGERQQLHDLLNPGAALPASFADELRTLARRYIDDGDSIKLRAVCLLVADLCEQGWQVAVESDRITFQPPGISRTDEQSVDDIKVRVRATLQSARRRQLQEPSVRNFLIRVERRTLRSGHRASIIDLIDDGASLAKALRSIEHLPDDEREIALKGIIDPVIEIAEAGAKCADTGLPLIDIWRYFRHTWAHEYRSIPGRQMMVLIRNAARPLRPVMGIAMLASPVMRLAARDTWIGWLRDAAEERVRSEVWGAGDFGASLMRRIDSSIDAVRWDDLASRDEIADPGETVALRLEQRAAGAAFARDQQLRDHYEAHRGADGQVKPHRGVLKSAQPDSDWRAASEDLLFVRKRAESLAQLLFAKGMLKGADLVREPAAGLERLFATRSGQRALDIALAEFRKAGLSSEVADVSICGAVHPYNELLGGKLVALLLTSQEVRDAYSRRYGGQTSVIASQMAGRAISKPADLKILTTTSLYGVGSSQYNRLVLRAADHPGLPYDIKWGAIGKSLTGGFGTLHLGGETAQALRSMAMSRHDSRRVNNRFGEGTSPRLRQIREGLDALGLKSDAILHHATPRIFYGCELSPGSRSALLSLTPATDTYATCPDIGAAWRRRWVLNRARREETLQALERLGPTSVRASLHADADGQFLLPIDGG
;
A
#
# COMPACT_ATOMS: atom_id res chain seq x y z
N MET A 1 -7.68 6.96 17.04
CA MET A 1 -7.74 5.48 17.04
C MET A 1 -7.19 5.05 18.37
N SER A 2 -7.98 4.36 19.17
CA SER A 2 -7.57 3.89 20.48
C SER A 2 -6.41 2.90 20.32
N THR A 3 -5.31 3.15 21.02
CA THR A 3 -4.13 2.28 21.14
C THR A 3 -4.29 1.28 22.29
N ASP A 4 -5.53 0.98 22.69
CA ASP A 4 -5.79 0.13 23.83
C ASP A 4 -5.35 -1.31 23.55
N GLU A 5 -4.16 -1.65 24.03
CA GLU A 5 -3.56 -2.98 23.94
C GLU A 5 -4.45 -4.05 24.60
N LYS A 6 -5.41 -3.67 25.46
CA LYS A 6 -6.40 -4.59 26.04
C LYS A 6 -7.39 -5.11 24.99
N LEU A 7 -7.66 -4.37 23.92
CA LEU A 7 -8.65 -4.73 22.88
C LEU A 7 -8.03 -5.37 21.63
N PHE A 8 -6.76 -5.06 21.30
CA PHE A 8 -6.19 -5.37 19.98
C PHE A 8 -5.06 -6.42 19.96
N GLY A 9 -4.79 -7.10 21.07
CA GLY A 9 -3.77 -8.16 21.15
C GLY A 9 -4.12 -9.46 20.39
N PRO A 10 -3.11 -10.27 20.00
CA PRO A 10 -3.29 -11.54 19.30
C PRO A 10 -4.00 -12.60 20.19
N GLY A 11 -4.85 -13.43 19.59
CA GLY A 11 -5.50 -14.57 20.27
C GLY A 11 -6.65 -14.20 21.22
N ARG A 12 -7.19 -12.97 21.14
CA ARG A 12 -8.30 -12.54 21.98
C ARG A 12 -9.64 -12.68 21.25
N SER A 13 -10.59 -13.38 21.87
CA SER A 13 -11.97 -13.46 21.42
C SER A 13 -12.64 -12.09 21.50
N ARG A 14 -13.32 -11.68 20.42
CA ARG A 14 -14.09 -10.44 20.37
C ARG A 14 -15.56 -10.83 20.34
N ALA A 15 -16.19 -10.81 21.51
CA ALA A 15 -17.61 -11.07 21.65
C ALA A 15 -18.44 -9.91 21.08
N PHE A 16 -19.47 -10.22 20.30
CA PHE A 16 -20.36 -9.18 19.77
C PHE A 16 -21.78 -9.69 19.49
N SER A 17 -22.79 -8.85 19.73
CA SER A 17 -24.18 -9.15 19.38
C SER A 17 -24.69 -8.15 18.36
N PRO A 18 -24.89 -8.51 17.08
CA PRO A 18 -25.55 -7.62 16.13
C PRO A 18 -26.92 -7.25 16.66
N TYR A 19 -27.30 -5.98 16.51
CA TYR A 19 -28.64 -5.54 16.88
C TYR A 19 -29.63 -6.14 15.89
N LEU A 20 -30.20 -7.31 16.18
CA LEU A 20 -31.15 -8.07 15.34
C LEU A 20 -32.56 -7.99 15.93
N ALA A 21 -33.57 -7.95 15.07
CA ALA A 21 -34.95 -8.13 15.52
C ALA A 21 -35.14 -9.55 16.11
N PRO A 22 -36.11 -9.77 17.01
CA PRO A 22 -36.31 -11.06 17.67
C PRO A 22 -36.44 -12.26 16.72
N GLY A 23 -37.12 -12.10 15.56
CA GLY A 23 -37.25 -13.15 14.54
C GLY A 23 -35.96 -13.39 13.74
N GLU A 24 -35.23 -12.33 13.37
CA GLU A 24 -33.94 -12.44 12.67
C GLU A 24 -32.87 -13.11 13.54
N ARG A 25 -32.92 -12.89 14.87
CA ARG A 25 -31.97 -13.46 15.82
C ARG A 25 -32.14 -14.97 15.94
N GLN A 26 -33.38 -15.45 16.00
CA GLN A 26 -33.69 -16.88 16.02
C GLN A 26 -33.27 -17.54 14.71
N GLN A 27 -33.62 -16.94 13.57
CA GLN A 27 -33.19 -17.42 12.25
C GLN A 27 -31.65 -17.50 12.16
N LEU A 28 -30.93 -16.46 12.58
CA LEU A 28 -29.46 -16.46 12.55
C LEU A 28 -28.85 -17.49 13.50
N HIS A 29 -29.43 -17.69 14.67
CA HIS A 29 -29.01 -18.74 15.61
C HIS A 29 -29.20 -20.14 15.00
N ASP A 30 -30.38 -20.41 14.44
CA ASP A 30 -30.71 -21.69 13.80
C ASP A 30 -29.84 -21.94 12.55
N LEU A 31 -29.41 -20.87 11.86
CA LEU A 31 -28.52 -20.92 10.70
C LEU A 31 -27.04 -21.12 11.04
N LEU A 32 -26.58 -20.63 12.19
CA LEU A 32 -25.15 -20.62 12.54
C LEU A 32 -24.77 -21.67 13.60
N ASN A 33 -25.73 -22.46 14.11
CA ASN A 33 -25.48 -23.42 15.17
C ASN A 33 -25.87 -24.87 14.78
N PRO A 34 -25.05 -25.58 13.99
CA PRO A 34 -25.32 -26.97 13.59
C PRO A 34 -24.90 -28.02 14.64
N GLY A 35 -24.43 -27.62 15.83
CA GLY A 35 -24.09 -28.55 16.92
C GLY A 35 -22.73 -29.25 16.82
N ALA A 36 -21.90 -28.93 15.83
CA ALA A 36 -20.52 -29.44 15.68
C ALA A 36 -19.57 -28.38 15.10
N ALA A 37 -18.25 -28.65 15.12
CA ALA A 37 -17.25 -27.80 14.47
C ALA A 37 -17.67 -27.43 13.04
N LEU A 38 -17.60 -26.14 12.69
CA LEU A 38 -18.13 -25.60 11.43
C LEU A 38 -17.62 -26.42 10.23
N PRO A 39 -18.50 -27.05 9.41
CA PRO A 39 -18.06 -27.87 8.29
C PRO A 39 -17.31 -27.04 7.24
N ALA A 40 -16.45 -27.68 6.45
CA ALA A 40 -15.70 -27.00 5.38
C ALA A 40 -16.61 -26.27 4.37
N SER A 41 -17.86 -26.72 4.21
CA SER A 41 -18.90 -26.13 3.35
C SER A 41 -19.61 -24.92 3.97
N PHE A 42 -19.38 -24.60 5.24
CA PHE A 42 -20.16 -23.60 5.97
C PHE A 42 -20.14 -22.21 5.32
N ALA A 43 -18.99 -21.77 4.81
CA ALA A 43 -18.89 -20.49 4.11
C ALA A 43 -19.69 -20.48 2.79
N ASP A 44 -19.71 -21.59 2.05
CA ASP A 44 -20.46 -21.73 0.80
C ASP A 44 -21.97 -21.80 1.06
N GLU A 45 -22.39 -22.44 2.15
CA GLU A 45 -23.78 -22.47 2.61
C GLU A 45 -24.27 -21.07 2.99
N LEU A 46 -23.48 -20.30 3.75
CA LEU A 46 -23.79 -18.91 4.09
C LEU A 46 -23.89 -18.00 2.85
N ARG A 47 -23.01 -18.19 1.85
CA ARG A 47 -23.11 -17.47 0.58
C ARG A 47 -24.37 -17.87 -0.20
N THR A 48 -24.72 -19.15 -0.22
CA THR A 48 -25.94 -19.65 -0.87
C THR A 48 -27.19 -19.06 -0.22
N LEU A 49 -27.20 -18.99 1.11
CA LEU A 49 -28.25 -18.34 1.86
C LEU A 49 -28.31 -16.82 1.57
N ALA A 50 -27.16 -16.14 1.55
CA ALA A 50 -27.10 -14.71 1.24
C ALA A 50 -27.68 -14.36 -0.15
N ARG A 51 -27.63 -15.30 -1.11
CA ARG A 51 -28.27 -15.13 -2.43
C ARG A 51 -29.80 -15.17 -2.36
N ARG A 52 -30.38 -15.89 -1.40
CA ARG A 52 -31.85 -15.92 -1.19
C ARG A 52 -32.40 -14.59 -0.69
N TYR A 53 -31.57 -13.80 -0.02
CA TYR A 53 -31.92 -12.49 0.55
C TYR A 53 -31.60 -11.30 -0.38
N ILE A 54 -31.45 -11.53 -1.69
CA ILE A 54 -31.22 -10.43 -2.65
C ILE A 54 -32.50 -9.62 -2.88
N ASP A 55 -33.65 -10.30 -2.94
CA ASP A 55 -34.93 -9.70 -3.34
C ASP A 55 -35.84 -9.31 -2.17
N ASP A 56 -35.46 -9.68 -0.94
CA ASP A 56 -36.19 -9.35 0.27
C ASP A 56 -35.62 -8.06 0.90
N GLY A 57 -36.34 -6.95 0.74
CA GLY A 57 -35.95 -5.62 1.21
C GLY A 57 -35.74 -5.54 2.73
N ASP A 58 -36.34 -6.45 3.51
CA ASP A 58 -36.19 -6.53 4.96
C ASP A 58 -34.93 -7.33 5.36
N SER A 59 -34.37 -8.13 4.45
CA SER A 59 -33.26 -9.06 4.73
C SER A 59 -31.86 -8.55 4.35
N ILE A 60 -31.70 -7.26 4.03
CA ILE A 60 -30.38 -6.65 3.69
C ILE A 60 -29.34 -6.90 4.80
N LYS A 61 -29.80 -6.88 6.04
CA LYS A 61 -28.99 -7.07 7.24
C LYS A 61 -28.54 -8.52 7.40
N LEU A 62 -29.46 -9.47 7.27
CA LEU A 62 -29.16 -10.91 7.28
C LEU A 62 -28.17 -11.25 6.15
N ARG A 63 -28.38 -10.71 4.95
CA ARG A 63 -27.46 -10.85 3.82
C ARG A 63 -26.06 -10.33 4.15
N ALA A 64 -25.94 -9.13 4.71
CA ALA A 64 -24.66 -8.53 5.07
C ALA A 64 -23.93 -9.35 6.15
N VAL A 65 -24.66 -9.88 7.14
CA VAL A 65 -24.10 -10.74 8.19
C VAL A 65 -23.63 -12.08 7.62
N CYS A 66 -24.43 -12.75 6.78
CA CYS A 66 -24.04 -14.04 6.18
C CYS A 66 -22.77 -13.91 5.34
N LEU A 67 -22.69 -12.87 4.50
CA LEU A 67 -21.51 -12.60 3.68
C LEU A 67 -20.28 -12.23 4.52
N LEU A 68 -20.47 -11.46 5.59
CA LEU A 68 -19.40 -11.10 6.52
C LEU A 68 -18.85 -12.34 7.24
N VAL A 69 -19.72 -13.19 7.79
CA VAL A 69 -19.31 -14.42 8.48
C VAL A 69 -18.59 -15.36 7.52
N ALA A 70 -19.12 -15.57 6.31
CA ALA A 70 -18.50 -16.41 5.29
C ALA A 70 -17.07 -15.94 4.97
N ASP A 71 -16.89 -14.64 4.71
CA ASP A 71 -15.58 -14.06 4.43
C ASP A 71 -14.62 -14.22 5.62
N LEU A 72 -15.07 -14.01 6.86
CA LEU A 72 -14.23 -14.14 8.05
C LEU A 72 -13.81 -15.61 8.28
N CYS A 73 -14.72 -16.57 8.15
CA CYS A 73 -14.43 -18.00 8.24
C CYS A 73 -13.40 -18.43 7.19
N GLU A 74 -13.57 -18.05 5.92
CA GLU A 74 -12.61 -18.35 4.85
C GLU A 74 -11.24 -17.71 5.10
N GLN A 75 -11.21 -16.59 5.84
CA GLN A 75 -10.00 -15.90 6.22
C GLN A 75 -9.36 -16.48 7.50
N GLY A 76 -9.87 -17.60 7.99
CA GLY A 76 -9.35 -18.32 9.15
C GLY A 76 -9.72 -17.70 10.49
N TRP A 77 -10.72 -16.82 10.55
CA TRP A 77 -11.26 -16.34 11.81
C TRP A 77 -12.07 -17.46 12.47
N GLN A 78 -11.89 -17.62 13.77
CA GLN A 78 -12.77 -18.49 14.55
C GLN A 78 -14.06 -17.72 14.82
N VAL A 79 -15.17 -18.31 14.43
CA VAL A 79 -16.51 -17.76 14.68
C VAL A 79 -17.22 -18.71 15.63
N ALA A 80 -17.64 -18.22 16.78
CA ALA A 80 -18.49 -18.97 17.70
C ALA A 80 -19.84 -18.27 17.84
N VAL A 81 -20.92 -19.03 17.77
CA VAL A 81 -22.28 -18.52 17.93
C VAL A 81 -22.86 -19.08 19.21
N GLU A 82 -23.14 -18.18 20.15
CA GLU A 82 -23.82 -18.44 21.40
C GLU A 82 -25.26 -17.89 21.30
N SER A 83 -26.14 -18.32 22.21
CA SER A 83 -27.56 -17.96 22.20
C SER A 83 -27.84 -16.44 22.25
N ASP A 84 -26.90 -15.62 22.74
CA ASP A 84 -27.03 -14.16 22.82
C ASP A 84 -26.01 -13.36 21.99
N ARG A 85 -24.99 -14.01 21.38
CA ARG A 85 -23.86 -13.32 20.73
C ARG A 85 -23.15 -14.16 19.67
N ILE A 86 -22.50 -13.48 18.73
CA ILE A 86 -21.53 -14.05 17.79
C ILE A 86 -20.15 -13.51 18.13
N THR A 87 -19.23 -14.40 18.48
CA THR A 87 -17.84 -14.03 18.76
C THR A 87 -16.98 -14.29 17.54
N PHE A 88 -16.12 -13.34 17.22
CA PHE A 88 -15.13 -13.45 16.15
C PHE A 88 -13.74 -13.33 16.76
N GLN A 89 -12.88 -14.29 16.47
CA GLN A 89 -11.49 -14.25 16.87
C GLN A 89 -10.62 -14.27 15.63
N PRO A 90 -9.76 -13.25 15.42
CA PRO A 90 -8.90 -13.22 14.25
C PRO A 90 -7.88 -14.37 14.30
N PRO A 91 -7.44 -14.88 13.13
CA PRO A 91 -6.37 -15.86 13.06
C PRO A 91 -5.11 -15.29 13.71
N GLY A 92 -4.75 -15.79 14.89
CA GLY A 92 -3.51 -15.41 15.55
C GLY A 92 -2.29 -15.92 14.78
N ILE A 93 -1.17 -15.20 14.90
CA ILE A 93 0.18 -15.74 14.58
C ILE A 93 0.86 -16.31 15.84
N SER A 94 0.15 -16.35 16.97
CA SER A 94 0.66 -16.96 18.20
C SER A 94 1.10 -18.40 17.89
N ARG A 95 2.37 -18.69 18.19
CA ARG A 95 2.92 -20.04 18.09
C ARG A 95 2.20 -20.88 19.14
N THR A 96 1.63 -22.01 18.74
CA THR A 96 1.66 -23.15 19.64
C THR A 96 3.11 -23.65 19.65
N ASP A 97 3.62 -24.12 20.79
CA ASP A 97 5.05 -24.39 21.00
C ASP A 97 5.66 -25.42 20.01
N GLU A 98 4.83 -26.10 19.21
CA GLU A 98 5.20 -27.11 18.22
C GLU A 98 5.28 -26.62 16.77
N GLN A 99 4.87 -25.39 16.43
CA GLN A 99 4.81 -24.92 15.03
C GLN A 99 6.11 -24.25 14.55
N SER A 100 6.63 -24.68 13.39
CA SER A 100 7.77 -24.05 12.72
C SER A 100 7.41 -22.74 12.02
N VAL A 101 8.43 -21.96 11.64
CA VAL A 101 8.24 -20.73 10.82
C VAL A 101 7.62 -21.04 9.46
N ASP A 102 7.86 -22.23 8.92
CA ASP A 102 7.31 -22.62 7.62
C ASP A 102 5.83 -22.98 7.72
N ASP A 103 5.41 -23.66 8.78
CA ASP A 103 4.00 -24.00 9.05
C ASP A 103 3.12 -22.74 9.11
N ILE A 104 3.63 -21.68 9.75
CA ILE A 104 2.96 -20.37 9.80
C ILE A 104 2.82 -19.77 8.39
N LYS A 105 3.87 -19.84 7.56
CA LYS A 105 3.82 -19.32 6.20
C LYS A 105 2.84 -20.12 5.34
N VAL A 106 2.82 -21.44 5.47
CA VAL A 106 1.89 -22.33 4.77
C VAL A 106 0.45 -21.98 5.14
N ARG A 107 0.14 -21.86 6.44
CA ARG A 107 -1.19 -21.47 6.92
C ARG A 107 -1.65 -20.13 6.35
N VAL A 108 -0.84 -19.08 6.51
CA VAL A 108 -1.17 -17.73 5.98
C VAL A 108 -1.29 -17.76 4.46
N ARG A 109 -0.45 -18.52 3.76
CA ARG A 109 -0.51 -18.66 2.31
C ARG A 109 -1.79 -19.35 1.83
N ALA A 110 -2.24 -20.40 2.51
CA ALA A 110 -3.47 -21.11 2.19
C ALA A 110 -4.69 -20.17 2.25
N THR A 111 -4.78 -19.35 3.30
CA THR A 111 -5.82 -18.33 3.44
C THR A 111 -5.83 -17.32 2.29
N LEU A 112 -4.65 -16.82 1.92
CA LEU A 112 -4.51 -15.87 0.80
C LEU A 112 -4.88 -16.51 -0.54
N GLN A 113 -4.47 -17.76 -0.74
CA GLN A 113 -4.76 -18.53 -1.96
C GLN A 113 -6.26 -18.78 -2.15
N SER A 114 -7.04 -18.91 -1.08
CA SER A 114 -8.51 -19.02 -1.18
C SER A 114 -9.13 -17.79 -1.86
N ALA A 115 -8.80 -16.58 -1.41
CA ALA A 115 -9.28 -15.34 -2.03
C ALA A 115 -8.80 -15.20 -3.48
N ARG A 116 -7.55 -15.57 -3.76
CA ARG A 116 -7.00 -15.60 -5.12
C ARG A 116 -7.74 -16.58 -6.03
N ARG A 117 -8.05 -17.80 -5.56
CA ARG A 117 -8.79 -18.82 -6.33
C ARG A 117 -10.16 -18.28 -6.75
N ARG A 118 -10.89 -17.65 -5.83
CA ARG A 118 -12.16 -16.97 -6.16
C ARG A 118 -11.99 -15.95 -7.28
N GLN A 119 -10.97 -15.11 -7.19
CA GLN A 119 -10.68 -14.13 -8.24
C GLN A 119 -10.35 -14.79 -9.60
N LEU A 120 -9.59 -15.89 -9.62
CA LEU A 120 -9.25 -16.59 -10.87
C LEU A 120 -10.49 -17.19 -11.54
N GLN A 121 -11.55 -17.49 -10.79
CA GLN A 121 -12.82 -17.99 -11.33
C GLN A 121 -13.74 -16.89 -11.86
N GLU A 122 -13.45 -15.60 -11.59
CA GLU A 122 -14.26 -14.50 -12.12
C GLU A 122 -14.23 -14.49 -13.66
N PRO A 123 -15.38 -14.37 -14.36
CA PRO A 123 -15.44 -14.41 -15.82
C PRO A 123 -14.51 -13.39 -16.50
N SER A 124 -14.39 -12.20 -15.91
CA SER A 124 -13.50 -11.13 -16.41
C SER A 124 -12.03 -11.53 -16.35
N VAL A 125 -11.61 -12.25 -15.31
CA VAL A 125 -10.24 -12.73 -15.12
C VAL A 125 -9.97 -13.92 -16.03
N ARG A 126 -10.88 -14.89 -16.13
CA ARG A 126 -10.75 -16.04 -17.05
C ARG A 126 -10.64 -15.58 -18.50
N ASN A 127 -11.50 -14.66 -18.93
CA ASN A 127 -11.45 -14.08 -20.28
C ASN A 127 -10.13 -13.32 -20.52
N PHE A 128 -9.63 -12.62 -19.50
CA PHE A 128 -8.34 -11.96 -19.57
C PHE A 128 -7.20 -12.97 -19.81
N LEU A 129 -7.14 -14.05 -19.01
CA LEU A 129 -6.10 -15.08 -19.11
C LEU A 129 -6.10 -15.77 -20.48
N ILE A 130 -7.27 -16.23 -20.94
CA ILE A 130 -7.43 -16.87 -22.26
C ILE A 130 -6.93 -15.94 -23.37
N ARG A 131 -7.27 -14.66 -23.31
CA ARG A 131 -6.88 -13.66 -24.31
C ARG A 131 -5.37 -13.42 -24.39
N VAL A 132 -4.66 -13.39 -23.25
CA VAL A 132 -3.21 -13.14 -23.24
C VAL A 132 -2.38 -14.40 -23.50
N GLU A 133 -2.91 -15.58 -23.18
CA GLU A 133 -2.31 -16.88 -23.50
C GLU A 133 -2.48 -17.28 -24.96
N ARG A 134 -3.50 -16.77 -25.65
CA ARG A 134 -3.72 -17.05 -27.08
C ARG A 134 -2.57 -16.52 -27.93
N ARG A 135 -1.86 -17.43 -28.60
CA ARG A 135 -0.86 -17.08 -29.64
C ARG A 135 -1.53 -16.29 -30.76
N THR A 136 -1.09 -15.05 -30.91
CA THR A 136 -1.66 -14.10 -31.87
C THR A 136 -0.53 -13.52 -32.72
N LEU A 137 -0.77 -13.30 -34.01
CA LEU A 137 0.19 -12.59 -34.87
C LEU A 137 0.27 -11.12 -34.43
N ARG A 138 1.44 -10.69 -33.96
CA ARG A 138 1.71 -9.32 -33.48
C ARG A 138 3.15 -8.97 -33.84
N SER A 139 3.37 -7.77 -34.40
CA SER A 139 4.72 -7.31 -34.76
C SER A 139 5.49 -8.29 -35.68
N GLY A 140 4.78 -8.94 -36.63
CA GLY A 140 5.40 -9.81 -37.63
C GLY A 140 5.68 -11.25 -37.20
N HIS A 141 5.45 -11.63 -35.95
CA HIS A 141 5.55 -13.03 -35.51
C HIS A 141 4.39 -13.44 -34.58
N ARG A 142 4.17 -14.75 -34.42
CA ARG A 142 3.11 -15.27 -33.54
C ARG A 142 3.68 -15.43 -32.13
N ALA A 143 3.19 -14.62 -31.20
CA ALA A 143 3.57 -14.70 -29.80
C ALA A 143 2.36 -14.63 -28.86
N SER A 144 2.62 -15.04 -27.63
CA SER A 144 1.72 -15.04 -26.48
C SER A 144 2.49 -14.62 -25.24
N ILE A 145 1.78 -14.46 -24.13
CA ILE A 145 2.43 -14.18 -22.85
C ILE A 145 3.28 -15.35 -22.34
N ILE A 146 3.00 -16.57 -22.82
CA ILE A 146 3.73 -17.78 -22.45
C ILE A 146 5.18 -17.72 -22.95
N ASP A 147 5.41 -17.06 -24.08
CA ASP A 147 6.74 -16.87 -24.67
C ASP A 147 7.60 -15.87 -23.87
N LEU A 148 7.01 -15.22 -22.85
CA LEU A 148 7.71 -14.35 -21.89
C LEU A 148 8.07 -15.08 -20.58
N ILE A 149 7.85 -16.39 -20.52
CA ILE A 149 8.22 -17.25 -19.38
C ILE A 149 9.46 -18.03 -19.79
N ASP A 150 10.53 -17.91 -19.01
CA ASP A 150 11.75 -18.66 -19.30
C ASP A 150 11.56 -20.15 -19.03
N ASP A 151 12.23 -20.98 -19.82
CA ASP A 151 12.25 -22.42 -19.61
C ASP A 151 13.37 -22.78 -18.63
N GLY A 152 12.98 -23.27 -17.45
CA GLY A 152 13.92 -23.54 -16.37
C GLY A 152 14.88 -24.70 -16.66
N ALA A 153 14.48 -25.68 -17.48
CA ALA A 153 15.38 -26.75 -17.92
C ALA A 153 16.47 -26.23 -18.86
N SER A 154 16.11 -25.39 -19.83
CA SER A 154 17.05 -24.67 -20.70
C SER A 154 17.99 -23.76 -19.89
N LEU A 155 17.45 -23.03 -18.91
CA LEU A 155 18.25 -22.17 -18.04
C LEU A 155 19.23 -22.99 -17.18
N ALA A 156 18.78 -24.10 -16.59
CA ALA A 156 19.65 -25.00 -15.82
C ALA A 156 20.78 -25.58 -16.69
N LYS A 157 20.48 -25.99 -17.93
CA LYS A 157 21.49 -26.46 -18.89
C LYS A 157 22.53 -25.38 -19.20
N ALA A 158 22.11 -24.14 -19.43
CA ALA A 158 23.03 -23.01 -19.67
C ALA A 158 23.91 -22.72 -18.45
N LEU A 159 23.37 -22.82 -17.22
CA LEU A 159 24.16 -22.65 -16.00
C LEU A 159 25.18 -23.78 -15.81
N ARG A 160 24.81 -25.04 -16.09
CA ARG A 160 25.75 -26.18 -16.05
C ARG A 160 26.88 -26.04 -17.06
N SER A 161 26.62 -25.47 -18.25
CA SER A 161 27.68 -25.34 -19.27
C SER A 161 28.82 -24.39 -18.86
N ILE A 162 28.62 -23.53 -17.87
CA ILE A 162 29.65 -22.62 -17.36
C ILE A 162 30.24 -23.08 -16.01
N GLU A 163 29.84 -24.25 -15.52
CA GLU A 163 30.23 -24.73 -14.19
C GLU A 163 31.72 -25.09 -14.08
N HIS A 164 32.37 -25.43 -15.19
CA HIS A 164 33.78 -25.80 -15.22
C HIS A 164 34.72 -24.58 -15.27
N LEU A 165 34.19 -23.38 -15.55
CA LEU A 165 35.00 -22.16 -15.71
C LEU A 165 35.52 -21.63 -14.36
N PRO A 166 36.71 -21.00 -14.31
CA PRO A 166 37.16 -20.20 -13.16
C PRO A 166 36.13 -19.13 -12.75
N ASP A 167 36.17 -18.65 -11.50
CA ASP A 167 35.13 -17.75 -10.95
C ASP A 167 35.03 -16.41 -11.71
N ASP A 168 36.16 -15.85 -12.13
CA ASP A 168 36.26 -14.60 -12.91
C ASP A 168 35.69 -14.76 -14.33
N GLU A 169 36.07 -15.83 -15.05
CA GLU A 169 35.50 -16.14 -16.37
C GLU A 169 34.01 -16.48 -16.28
N ARG A 170 33.61 -17.18 -15.20
CA ARG A 170 32.21 -17.55 -14.97
C ARG A 170 31.34 -16.34 -14.68
N GLU A 171 31.84 -15.34 -13.95
CA GLU A 171 31.11 -14.08 -13.72
C GLU A 171 30.79 -13.39 -15.05
N ILE A 172 31.76 -13.35 -15.97
CA ILE A 172 31.58 -12.82 -17.32
C ILE A 172 30.57 -13.66 -18.12
N ALA A 173 30.74 -14.98 -18.14
CA ALA A 173 29.86 -15.89 -18.86
C ALA A 173 28.41 -15.86 -18.34
N LEU A 174 28.23 -15.69 -17.02
CA LEU A 174 26.93 -15.63 -16.38
C LEU A 174 26.10 -14.41 -16.84
N LYS A 175 26.76 -13.29 -17.18
CA LYS A 175 26.07 -12.15 -17.81
C LYS A 175 25.43 -12.56 -19.15
N GLY A 176 26.09 -13.42 -19.92
CA GLY A 176 25.56 -13.97 -21.17
C GLY A 176 24.37 -14.93 -21.01
N ILE A 177 24.03 -15.31 -19.77
CA ILE A 177 22.87 -16.17 -19.46
C ILE A 177 21.78 -15.37 -18.75
N ILE A 178 22.17 -14.46 -17.85
CA ILE A 178 21.27 -13.66 -17.02
C ILE A 178 21.73 -12.20 -17.03
N ASP A 179 21.05 -11.37 -17.81
CA ASP A 179 21.30 -9.93 -17.87
C ASP A 179 20.03 -9.13 -17.57
N PRO A 180 19.81 -8.73 -16.30
CA PRO A 180 18.57 -8.11 -15.92
C PRO A 180 18.47 -6.68 -16.45
N VAL A 181 17.31 -6.35 -17.00
CA VAL A 181 16.93 -5.01 -17.46
C VAL A 181 15.57 -4.61 -16.90
N ILE A 182 15.35 -3.30 -16.75
CA ILE A 182 14.10 -2.73 -16.23
C ILE A 182 13.22 -2.28 -17.39
N GLU A 183 11.93 -2.61 -17.33
CA GLU A 183 10.91 -2.09 -18.23
C GLU A 183 9.72 -1.56 -17.41
N ILE A 184 9.32 -0.31 -17.63
CA ILE A 184 8.23 0.35 -16.89
C ILE A 184 6.91 0.07 -17.60
N ALA A 185 5.96 -0.54 -16.90
CA ALA A 185 4.65 -0.89 -17.44
C ALA A 185 3.68 0.30 -17.37
N GLU A 186 3.75 1.17 -18.36
CA GLU A 186 2.89 2.35 -18.48
C GLU A 186 1.63 2.10 -19.32
N ALA A 187 0.63 2.97 -19.15
CA ALA A 187 -0.61 2.88 -19.94
C ALA A 187 -0.32 3.15 -21.42
N GLY A 188 -0.84 2.28 -22.29
CA GLY A 188 -0.62 2.36 -23.74
C GLY A 188 0.71 1.77 -24.23
N ALA A 189 1.69 1.55 -23.34
CA ALA A 189 2.96 0.95 -23.72
C ALA A 189 2.81 -0.54 -24.08
N LYS A 190 3.54 -0.97 -25.11
CA LYS A 190 3.53 -2.35 -25.62
C LYS A 190 4.94 -2.94 -25.57
N CYS A 191 5.03 -4.23 -25.27
CA CYS A 191 6.27 -4.99 -25.31
C CYS A 191 6.79 -5.05 -26.75
N ALA A 192 8.04 -4.65 -26.95
CA ALA A 192 8.69 -4.70 -28.26
C ALA A 192 8.79 -6.14 -28.81
N ASP A 193 8.94 -7.13 -27.93
CA ASP A 193 9.14 -8.53 -28.33
C ASP A 193 7.83 -9.24 -28.73
N THR A 194 6.66 -8.83 -28.20
CA THR A 194 5.39 -9.58 -28.37
C THR A 194 4.19 -8.73 -28.77
N GLY A 195 4.30 -7.40 -28.74
CA GLY A 195 3.20 -6.47 -28.97
C GLY A 195 2.11 -6.48 -27.89
N LEU A 196 2.26 -7.26 -26.82
CA LEU A 196 1.35 -7.26 -25.66
C LEU A 196 1.43 -5.94 -24.89
N PRO A 197 0.31 -5.39 -24.38
CA PRO A 197 0.36 -4.27 -23.46
C PRO A 197 1.18 -4.61 -22.22
N LEU A 198 2.11 -3.74 -21.81
CA LEU A 198 3.01 -4.01 -20.68
C LEU A 198 2.25 -4.20 -19.35
N ILE A 199 1.16 -3.46 -19.16
CA ILE A 199 0.28 -3.61 -18.00
C ILE A 199 -0.35 -5.01 -17.97
N ASP A 200 -0.73 -5.56 -19.12
CA ASP A 200 -1.31 -6.90 -19.20
C ASP A 200 -0.24 -7.97 -18.89
N ILE A 201 1.01 -7.77 -19.31
CA ILE A 201 2.14 -8.62 -18.93
C ILE A 201 2.30 -8.63 -17.41
N TRP A 202 2.40 -7.45 -16.80
CA TRP A 202 2.54 -7.30 -15.35
C TRP A 202 1.36 -7.95 -14.61
N ARG A 203 0.12 -7.74 -15.07
CA ARG A 203 -1.09 -8.30 -14.46
C ARG A 203 -1.14 -9.83 -14.51
N TYR A 204 -0.76 -10.44 -15.63
CA TYR A 204 -0.71 -11.89 -15.77
C TYR A 204 0.23 -12.51 -14.73
N PHE A 205 1.47 -12.01 -14.63
CA PHE A 205 2.41 -12.49 -13.63
C PHE A 205 1.94 -12.20 -12.20
N ARG A 206 1.26 -11.08 -11.98
CA ARG A 206 0.67 -10.77 -10.67
C ARG A 206 -0.39 -11.81 -10.27
N HIS A 207 -1.13 -12.37 -11.21
CA HIS A 207 -2.12 -13.42 -10.91
C HIS A 207 -1.47 -14.72 -10.42
N THR A 208 -0.19 -14.98 -10.66
CA THR A 208 0.50 -16.20 -10.20
C THR A 208 0.75 -16.25 -8.68
N TRP A 209 0.64 -15.12 -7.98
CA TRP A 209 1.01 -15.01 -6.57
C TRP A 209 -0.15 -15.27 -5.61
N ALA A 210 0.19 -15.68 -4.38
CA ALA A 210 -0.76 -16.17 -3.37
C ALA A 210 -1.90 -15.19 -3.03
N HIS A 211 -1.65 -13.89 -3.00
CA HIS A 211 -2.67 -12.90 -2.64
C HIS A 211 -3.45 -12.44 -3.88
N GLU A 212 -4.77 -12.27 -3.79
CA GLU A 212 -5.62 -11.66 -4.83
C GLU A 212 -5.07 -10.30 -5.32
N TYR A 213 -5.33 -9.94 -6.57
CA TYR A 213 -4.97 -8.64 -7.13
C TYR A 213 -6.09 -7.63 -6.87
N ARG A 214 -5.79 -6.54 -6.15
CA ARG A 214 -6.71 -5.40 -5.97
C ARG A 214 -6.02 -4.11 -6.39
N SER A 215 -6.76 -3.21 -7.02
CA SER A 215 -6.26 -1.86 -7.32
C SER A 215 -6.03 -1.10 -6.01
N ILE A 216 -4.91 -0.37 -5.95
CA ILE A 216 -4.54 0.44 -4.79
C ILE A 216 -4.80 1.90 -5.17
N PRO A 217 -5.53 2.67 -4.34
CA PRO A 217 -5.76 4.07 -4.63
C PRO A 217 -4.46 4.87 -4.54
N GLY A 218 -4.36 5.93 -5.35
CA GLY A 218 -3.19 6.81 -5.37
C GLY A 218 -2.25 6.49 -6.52
N ARG A 219 -0.98 6.89 -6.37
CA ARG A 219 0.05 6.68 -7.39
C ARG A 219 0.44 5.22 -7.44
N GLN A 220 0.66 4.73 -8.66
CA GLN A 220 1.14 3.39 -8.93
C GLN A 220 2.10 3.42 -10.11
N MET A 221 3.26 2.78 -9.94
CA MET A 221 4.24 2.57 -11.00
C MET A 221 4.61 1.09 -11.03
N MET A 222 4.16 0.40 -12.08
CA MET A 222 4.40 -1.03 -12.28
C MET A 222 5.73 -1.22 -13.02
N VAL A 223 6.54 -2.15 -12.53
CA VAL A 223 7.89 -2.42 -13.02
C VAL A 223 8.01 -3.89 -13.38
N LEU A 224 8.56 -4.17 -14.56
CA LEU A 224 8.96 -5.49 -15.03
C LEU A 224 10.48 -5.56 -14.98
N ILE A 225 11.01 -6.66 -14.46
CA ILE A 225 12.43 -7.02 -14.56
C ILE A 225 12.52 -8.16 -15.58
N ARG A 226 13.35 -7.99 -16.61
CA ARG A 226 13.45 -8.92 -17.75
C ARG A 226 14.88 -9.39 -17.94
N ASN A 227 15.05 -10.58 -18.52
CA ASN A 227 16.38 -11.10 -18.82
C ASN A 227 16.76 -10.80 -20.29
N ALA A 228 17.57 -9.78 -20.53
CA ALA A 228 18.02 -9.39 -21.87
C ALA A 228 18.89 -10.45 -22.57
N ALA A 229 19.51 -11.36 -21.82
CA ALA A 229 20.37 -12.41 -22.36
C ALA A 229 19.60 -13.58 -23.00
N ARG A 230 18.28 -13.63 -22.83
CA ARG A 230 17.43 -14.75 -23.28
C ARG A 230 16.46 -14.29 -24.39
N PRO A 231 16.09 -15.18 -25.33
CA PRO A 231 15.15 -14.86 -26.40
C PRO A 231 13.84 -14.26 -25.86
N LEU A 232 13.33 -13.21 -26.52
CA LEU A 232 12.10 -12.48 -26.15
C LEU A 232 12.11 -11.84 -24.75
N ARG A 233 13.28 -11.83 -24.10
CA ARG A 233 13.54 -11.18 -22.81
C ARG A 233 12.52 -11.60 -21.75
N PRO A 234 12.52 -12.87 -21.30
CA PRO A 234 11.52 -13.37 -20.37
C PRO A 234 11.49 -12.58 -19.06
N VAL A 235 10.34 -12.58 -18.39
CA VAL A 235 10.13 -11.84 -17.15
C VAL A 235 10.78 -12.59 -15.99
N MET A 236 11.74 -11.93 -15.34
CA MET A 236 12.43 -12.43 -14.14
C MET A 236 11.64 -12.13 -12.86
N GLY A 237 10.90 -11.03 -12.86
CA GLY A 237 10.17 -10.58 -11.70
C GLY A 237 9.36 -9.33 -11.97
N ILE A 238 8.46 -9.01 -11.05
CA ILE A 238 7.61 -7.83 -11.13
C ILE A 238 7.64 -7.06 -9.81
N ALA A 239 7.47 -5.75 -9.90
CA ALA A 239 7.30 -4.88 -8.74
C ALA A 239 6.27 -3.79 -8.99
N MET A 240 5.81 -3.13 -7.91
CA MET A 240 5.00 -1.93 -7.99
C MET A 240 5.32 -0.99 -6.85
N LEU A 241 5.75 0.23 -7.21
CA LEU A 241 5.79 1.36 -6.29
C LEU A 241 4.39 1.95 -6.16
N ALA A 242 3.95 2.21 -4.94
CA ALA A 242 2.66 2.77 -4.63
C ALA A 242 2.78 3.96 -3.66
N SER A 243 1.73 4.80 -3.62
CA SER A 243 1.59 5.81 -2.58
C SER A 243 1.73 5.18 -1.19
N PRO A 244 2.56 5.76 -0.31
CA PRO A 244 2.85 5.14 0.98
C PRO A 244 1.66 5.22 1.93
N VAL A 245 1.57 4.25 2.85
CA VAL A 245 0.57 4.28 3.93
C VAL A 245 0.82 5.48 4.84
N MET A 246 -0.20 6.31 5.06
CA MET A 246 -0.04 7.62 5.72
C MET A 246 0.44 7.55 7.18
N ARG A 247 0.00 6.55 7.95
CA ARG A 247 0.32 6.41 9.37
C ARG A 247 1.00 5.08 9.62
N LEU A 248 2.32 5.10 9.75
CA LEU A 248 3.14 3.91 9.92
C LEU A 248 4.26 4.21 10.90
N ALA A 249 4.01 3.97 12.19
CA ALA A 249 4.90 4.38 13.28
C ALA A 249 6.33 3.89 13.08
N ALA A 250 6.54 2.64 12.65
CA ALA A 250 7.88 2.09 12.42
C ALA A 250 8.71 2.91 11.41
N ARG A 251 8.10 3.33 10.29
CA ARG A 251 8.76 4.20 9.31
C ARG A 251 8.95 5.59 9.87
N ASP A 252 7.89 6.16 10.44
CA ASP A 252 7.92 7.55 10.91
C ASP A 252 8.98 7.70 12.02
N THR A 253 9.13 6.74 12.93
CA THR A 253 10.25 6.66 13.91
C THR A 253 11.60 6.48 13.21
N TRP A 254 11.70 5.56 12.26
CA TRP A 254 12.96 5.26 11.55
C TRP A 254 13.50 6.46 10.74
N ILE A 255 12.62 7.24 10.12
CA ILE A 255 12.96 8.50 9.45
C ILE A 255 13.25 9.60 10.47
N GLY A 256 12.49 9.66 11.56
CA GLY A 256 12.58 10.70 12.59
C GLY A 256 11.49 11.77 12.49
N TRP A 257 10.34 11.40 11.92
CA TRP A 257 9.14 12.24 11.85
C TRP A 257 8.27 12.18 13.12
N LEU A 258 8.68 11.43 14.14
CA LEU A 258 8.04 11.45 15.45
C LEU A 258 8.94 12.18 16.44
N ARG A 259 8.33 12.97 17.34
CA ARG A 259 9.03 13.81 18.30
C ARG A 259 10.09 13.06 19.09
N ASP A 260 9.73 11.93 19.72
CA ASP A 260 10.65 11.16 20.56
C ASP A 260 11.91 10.73 19.77
N ALA A 261 11.71 10.35 18.51
CA ALA A 261 12.80 9.96 17.62
C ALA A 261 13.64 11.17 17.16
N ALA A 262 13.02 12.35 17.00
CA ALA A 262 13.71 13.58 16.69
C ALA A 262 14.55 14.07 17.88
N GLU A 263 13.99 14.03 19.08
CA GLU A 263 14.64 14.37 20.34
C GLU A 263 15.88 13.50 20.59
N GLU A 264 15.75 12.19 20.39
CA GLU A 264 16.86 11.23 20.49
C GLU A 264 18.02 11.63 19.57
N ARG A 265 17.74 11.95 18.29
CA ARG A 265 18.77 12.27 17.29
C ARG A 265 19.44 13.62 17.52
N VAL A 266 18.71 14.60 18.05
CA VAL A 266 19.28 15.89 18.45
C VAL A 266 20.18 15.70 19.67
N ARG A 267 19.71 14.97 20.69
CA ARG A 267 20.49 14.69 21.92
C ARG A 267 21.73 13.85 21.67
N SER A 268 21.66 12.92 20.72
CA SER A 268 22.81 12.10 20.33
C SER A 268 23.73 12.80 19.31
N GLU A 269 23.51 14.09 19.03
CA GLU A 269 24.28 14.92 18.08
C GLU A 269 24.31 14.36 16.64
N VAL A 270 23.41 13.42 16.31
CA VAL A 270 23.23 12.94 14.93
C VAL A 270 22.64 14.04 14.06
N TRP A 271 21.80 14.89 14.65
CA TRP A 271 21.30 16.11 14.04
C TRP A 271 21.81 17.32 14.82
N GLY A 272 22.51 18.23 14.13
CA GLY A 272 22.90 19.51 14.70
C GLY A 272 21.68 20.34 15.10
N ALA A 273 21.65 20.83 16.35
CA ALA A 273 20.54 21.62 16.88
C ALA A 273 20.21 22.84 16.00
N GLY A 274 21.25 23.53 15.50
CA GLY A 274 21.10 24.68 14.59
C GLY A 274 20.42 24.30 13.28
N ASP A 275 20.91 23.27 12.60
CA ASP A 275 20.35 22.81 11.32
C ASP A 275 18.91 22.32 11.47
N PHE A 276 18.62 21.59 12.55
CA PHE A 276 17.29 21.11 12.85
C PHE A 276 16.32 22.27 13.16
N GLY A 277 16.73 23.21 14.01
CA GLY A 277 15.95 24.42 14.31
C GLY A 277 15.64 25.25 13.06
N ALA A 278 16.65 25.51 12.24
CA ALA A 278 16.49 26.21 10.97
C ALA A 278 15.59 25.45 9.98
N SER A 279 15.67 24.13 9.96
CA SER A 279 14.81 23.30 9.12
C SER A 279 13.34 23.34 9.55
N LEU A 280 13.05 23.27 10.85
CA LEU A 280 11.68 23.41 11.39
C LEU A 280 11.03 24.73 10.93
N MET A 281 11.75 25.84 11.06
CA MET A 281 11.28 27.16 10.62
C MET A 281 10.98 27.20 9.12
N ARG A 282 11.94 26.77 8.29
CA ARG A 282 11.78 26.72 6.83
C ARG A 282 10.60 25.86 6.40
N ARG A 283 10.37 24.72 7.07
CA ARG A 283 9.23 23.83 6.76
C ARG A 283 7.90 24.48 7.12
N ILE A 284 7.80 25.15 8.26
CA ILE A 284 6.56 25.85 8.64
C ILE A 284 6.26 26.96 7.64
N ASP A 285 7.23 27.82 7.32
CA ASP A 285 7.02 28.90 6.34
C ASP A 285 6.64 28.35 4.97
N SER A 286 7.35 27.32 4.47
CA SER A 286 7.01 26.66 3.20
C SER A 286 5.62 26.01 3.21
N SER A 287 5.12 25.58 4.37
CA SER A 287 3.77 25.02 4.51
C SER A 287 2.70 26.11 4.55
N ILE A 288 3.00 27.27 5.13
CA ILE A 288 2.11 28.45 5.10
C ILE A 288 1.98 28.97 3.67
N ASP A 289 3.07 29.07 2.91
CA ASP A 289 3.09 29.51 1.51
C ASP A 289 2.34 28.57 0.54
N ALA A 290 2.12 27.32 0.98
CA ALA A 290 1.34 26.31 0.26
C ALA A 290 -0.16 26.38 0.58
N VAL A 291 -0.61 27.33 1.41
CA VAL A 291 -2.01 27.56 1.78
C VAL A 291 -2.41 28.96 1.32
N ARG A 292 -3.54 29.08 0.61
CA ARG A 292 -4.15 30.39 0.35
C ARG A 292 -4.66 30.94 1.67
N TRP A 293 -4.14 32.08 2.10
CA TRP A 293 -4.48 32.68 3.40
C TRP A 293 -5.02 34.11 3.30
N ASP A 294 -5.03 34.74 2.11
CA ASP A 294 -5.42 36.14 1.90
C ASP A 294 -6.89 36.44 2.26
N ASP A 295 -7.74 35.41 2.32
CA ASP A 295 -9.13 35.47 2.77
C ASP A 295 -9.34 34.98 4.23
N LEU A 296 -8.27 34.63 4.94
CA LEU A 296 -8.30 34.01 6.28
C LEU A 296 -7.51 34.77 7.35
N ALA A 297 -6.41 35.44 6.96
CA ALA A 297 -5.51 36.15 7.87
C ALA A 297 -4.86 37.37 7.19
N SER A 298 -4.47 38.36 7.99
CA SER A 298 -3.72 39.53 7.50
C SER A 298 -2.23 39.21 7.34
N ARG A 299 -1.51 40.06 6.59
CA ARG A 299 -0.06 39.93 6.42
C ARG A 299 0.69 39.97 7.76
N ASP A 300 0.24 40.83 8.68
CA ASP A 300 0.84 40.98 10.00
C ASP A 300 0.65 39.71 10.84
N GLU A 301 -0.54 39.09 10.78
CA GLU A 301 -0.83 37.84 11.49
C GLU A 301 -0.04 36.64 10.93
N ILE A 302 0.30 36.65 9.64
CA ILE A 302 1.17 35.63 9.03
C ILE A 302 2.63 35.83 9.41
N ALA A 303 3.07 37.09 9.46
CA ALA A 303 4.42 37.45 9.84
C ALA A 303 4.64 37.16 11.34
N ASP A 304 3.75 37.63 12.19
CA ASP A 304 3.82 37.52 13.65
C ASP A 304 2.48 37.06 14.24
N PRO A 305 2.27 35.74 14.37
CA PRO A 305 0.98 35.20 14.77
C PRO A 305 0.69 35.43 16.26
N GLY A 306 -0.30 36.28 16.55
CA GLY A 306 -0.85 36.46 17.89
C GLY A 306 -1.67 35.25 18.36
N GLU A 307 -1.86 35.14 19.68
CA GLU A 307 -2.55 33.98 20.30
C GLU A 307 -4.00 33.79 19.83
N THR A 308 -4.69 34.87 19.47
CA THR A 308 -6.11 34.86 19.09
C THR A 308 -6.35 34.38 17.64
N VAL A 309 -5.33 34.42 16.78
CA VAL A 309 -5.45 34.13 15.35
C VAL A 309 -5.80 32.65 15.12
N ALA A 310 -5.14 31.75 15.84
CA ALA A 310 -5.39 30.31 15.72
C ALA A 310 -6.84 29.95 16.10
N LEU A 311 -7.37 30.54 17.17
CA LEU A 311 -8.74 30.31 17.62
C LEU A 311 -9.77 30.80 16.58
N ARG A 312 -9.57 31.98 16.00
CA ARG A 312 -10.44 32.51 14.94
C ARG A 312 -10.48 31.60 13.71
N LEU A 313 -9.31 31.05 13.33
CA LEU A 313 -9.21 30.11 12.21
C LEU A 313 -9.90 28.77 12.51
N GLU A 314 -9.78 28.26 13.74
CA GLU A 314 -10.52 27.06 14.18
C GLU A 314 -12.05 27.27 14.13
N GLN A 315 -12.54 28.45 14.53
CA GLN A 315 -13.95 28.81 14.40
C GLN A 315 -14.40 28.87 12.93
N ARG A 316 -13.58 29.45 12.05
CA ARG A 316 -13.84 29.49 10.59
C ARG A 316 -13.93 28.07 10.01
N ALA A 317 -13.04 27.18 10.43
CA ALA A 317 -13.10 25.77 10.03
C ALA A 317 -14.40 25.08 10.48
N ALA A 318 -14.79 25.25 11.75
CA ALA A 318 -16.02 24.67 12.28
C ALA A 318 -17.26 25.18 11.53
N GLY A 319 -17.33 26.49 11.24
CA GLY A 319 -18.42 27.07 10.45
C GLY A 319 -18.50 26.50 9.02
N ALA A 320 -17.37 26.34 8.34
CA ALA A 320 -17.32 25.72 7.02
C ALA A 320 -17.72 24.24 7.04
N ALA A 321 -17.39 23.50 8.11
CA ALA A 321 -17.82 22.12 8.31
C ALA A 321 -19.35 22.02 8.44
N PHE A 322 -19.94 22.87 9.28
CA PHE A 322 -21.38 22.91 9.50
C PHE A 322 -22.14 23.25 8.22
N ALA A 323 -21.72 24.30 7.50
CA ALA A 323 -22.33 24.68 6.23
C ALA A 323 -22.24 23.56 5.18
N ARG A 324 -21.12 22.80 5.18
CA ARG A 324 -20.93 21.68 4.27
C ARG A 324 -21.88 20.51 4.58
N ASP A 325 -22.09 20.22 5.85
CA ASP A 325 -23.02 19.19 6.29
C ASP A 325 -24.47 19.55 5.92
N GLN A 326 -24.86 20.82 6.05
CA GLN A 326 -26.16 21.29 5.59
C GLN A 326 -26.32 21.12 4.07
N GLN A 327 -25.32 21.58 3.29
CA GLN A 327 -25.32 21.41 1.83
C GLN A 327 -25.45 19.94 1.39
N LEU A 328 -24.88 19.00 2.14
CA LEU A 328 -25.01 17.57 1.86
C LEU A 328 -26.42 17.03 2.13
N ARG A 329 -27.11 17.54 3.15
CA ARG A 329 -28.51 17.19 3.45
C ARG A 329 -29.43 17.74 2.38
N ASP A 330 -29.33 19.03 2.07
CA ASP A 330 -30.17 19.69 1.06
C ASP A 330 -30.01 19.01 -0.32
N HIS A 331 -28.78 18.67 -0.69
CA HIS A 331 -28.50 17.95 -1.94
C HIS A 331 -29.14 16.56 -1.93
N TYR A 332 -29.11 15.85 -0.81
CA TYR A 332 -29.70 14.52 -0.68
C TYR A 332 -31.22 14.59 -0.81
N GLU A 333 -31.87 15.53 -0.13
CA GLU A 333 -33.32 15.76 -0.21
C GLU A 333 -33.78 16.13 -1.63
N ALA A 334 -33.08 17.07 -2.28
CA ALA A 334 -33.46 17.54 -3.62
C ALA A 334 -33.24 16.51 -4.75
N HIS A 335 -32.35 15.53 -4.56
CA HIS A 335 -31.97 14.56 -5.60
C HIS A 335 -32.40 13.13 -5.25
N ARG A 336 -33.29 12.95 -4.27
CA ARG A 336 -33.88 11.67 -3.93
C ARG A 336 -34.90 11.28 -4.99
N GLY A 337 -34.53 10.38 -5.91
CA GLY A 337 -35.47 9.77 -6.85
C GLY A 337 -36.43 8.79 -6.17
N ALA A 338 -37.45 8.33 -6.91
CA ALA A 338 -38.42 7.32 -6.45
C ALA A 338 -37.75 6.01 -5.97
N ASP A 339 -36.60 5.68 -6.58
CA ASP A 339 -35.80 4.47 -6.32
C ASP A 339 -34.84 4.64 -5.11
N GLY A 340 -34.86 5.79 -4.43
CA GLY A 340 -34.01 6.08 -3.27
C GLY A 340 -32.52 6.31 -3.58
N GLN A 341 -32.11 6.27 -4.85
CA GLN A 341 -30.71 6.47 -5.24
C GLN A 341 -30.37 7.96 -5.41
N VAL A 342 -29.30 8.41 -4.74
CA VAL A 342 -28.79 9.79 -4.83
C VAL A 342 -27.38 9.80 -5.42
N LYS A 343 -27.17 10.61 -6.47
CA LYS A 343 -25.84 10.83 -7.06
C LYS A 343 -24.91 11.49 -6.02
N PRO A 344 -23.68 11.00 -5.83
CA PRO A 344 -22.77 11.59 -4.86
C PRO A 344 -22.34 13.02 -5.24
N HIS A 345 -22.31 13.92 -4.26
CA HIS A 345 -21.92 15.32 -4.43
C HIS A 345 -20.40 15.46 -4.50
N ARG A 346 -19.83 15.41 -5.71
CA ARG A 346 -18.39 15.19 -5.93
C ARG A 346 -17.51 16.44 -6.05
N GLY A 347 -18.05 17.64 -5.84
CA GLY A 347 -17.31 18.90 -6.07
C GLY A 347 -16.99 19.12 -7.56
N VAL A 348 -16.51 20.31 -7.90
CA VAL A 348 -16.33 20.76 -9.29
C VAL A 348 -15.06 20.17 -9.93
N LEU A 349 -13.93 20.15 -9.21
CA LEU A 349 -12.63 19.71 -9.74
C LEU A 349 -12.22 18.33 -9.23
N LYS A 350 -12.02 17.38 -10.16
CA LYS A 350 -11.53 16.02 -9.89
C LYS A 350 -10.11 15.78 -10.39
N SER A 351 -9.72 16.47 -11.45
CA SER A 351 -8.42 16.39 -12.13
C SER A 351 -8.00 17.79 -12.51
N ALA A 352 -6.69 18.02 -12.61
CA ALA A 352 -6.16 19.28 -13.14
C ALA A 352 -6.46 19.37 -14.65
N GLN A 353 -7.01 20.51 -15.07
CA GLN A 353 -7.18 20.91 -16.46
C GLN A 353 -6.41 22.21 -16.71
N PRO A 354 -6.00 22.52 -17.95
CA PRO A 354 -5.22 23.73 -18.26
C PRO A 354 -5.86 25.04 -17.78
N ASP A 355 -7.19 25.09 -17.78
CA ASP A 355 -8.07 26.22 -17.43
C ASP A 355 -8.70 26.08 -16.03
N SER A 356 -8.18 25.19 -15.17
CA SER A 356 -8.71 25.01 -13.82
C SER A 356 -8.61 26.28 -12.98
N ASP A 357 -9.76 26.81 -12.56
CA ASP A 357 -9.82 27.93 -11.62
C ASP A 357 -9.54 27.45 -10.19
N TRP A 358 -8.24 27.45 -9.84
CA TRP A 358 -7.77 27.06 -8.51
C TRP A 358 -8.25 28.02 -7.41
N ARG A 359 -8.51 29.29 -7.74
CA ARG A 359 -8.96 30.30 -6.79
C ARG A 359 -10.38 29.97 -6.34
N ALA A 360 -11.30 29.80 -7.28
CA ALA A 360 -12.67 29.36 -6.98
C ALA A 360 -12.68 27.98 -6.31
N ALA A 361 -11.82 27.05 -6.74
CA ALA A 361 -11.72 25.72 -6.14
C ALA A 361 -11.31 25.73 -4.65
N SER A 362 -10.54 26.74 -4.23
CA SER A 362 -10.10 26.92 -2.84
C SER A 362 -11.17 27.53 -1.94
N GLU A 363 -12.23 28.10 -2.51
CA GLU A 363 -13.38 28.70 -1.83
C GLU A 363 -14.49 27.69 -1.53
N ASP A 364 -14.41 26.49 -2.11
CA ASP A 364 -15.28 25.38 -1.74
C ASP A 364 -15.16 25.08 -0.23
N LEU A 365 -16.30 24.84 0.42
CA LEU A 365 -16.41 24.66 1.87
C LEU A 365 -15.45 23.60 2.44
N LEU A 366 -15.18 22.52 1.69
CA LEU A 366 -14.21 21.51 2.12
C LEU A 366 -12.79 22.09 2.22
N PHE A 367 -12.41 22.94 1.28
CA PHE A 367 -11.08 23.54 1.22
C PHE A 367 -10.97 24.77 2.10
N VAL A 368 -12.02 25.58 2.26
CA VAL A 368 -12.07 26.63 3.30
C VAL A 368 -11.82 26.02 4.68
N ARG A 369 -12.52 24.91 5.01
CA ARG A 369 -12.29 24.20 6.27
C ARG A 369 -10.83 23.77 6.42
N LYS A 370 -10.30 23.04 5.43
CA LYS A 370 -8.93 22.51 5.50
C LYS A 370 -7.86 23.59 5.56
N ARG A 371 -8.01 24.67 4.78
CA ARG A 371 -7.08 25.80 4.79
C ARG A 371 -7.07 26.47 6.16
N ALA A 372 -8.24 26.72 6.74
CA ALA A 372 -8.35 27.29 8.07
C ALA A 372 -7.78 26.37 9.17
N GLU A 373 -8.11 25.07 9.17
CA GLU A 373 -7.53 24.08 10.11
C GLU A 373 -6.00 24.00 10.01
N SER A 374 -5.49 23.94 8.77
CA SER A 374 -4.06 23.84 8.52
C SER A 374 -3.33 25.12 8.93
N LEU A 375 -3.86 26.29 8.56
CA LEU A 375 -3.25 27.58 8.88
C LEU A 375 -3.24 27.84 10.39
N ALA A 376 -4.30 27.47 11.12
CA ALA A 376 -4.33 27.57 12.58
C ALA A 376 -3.19 26.80 13.24
N GLN A 377 -2.97 25.55 12.81
CA GLN A 377 -1.87 24.72 13.32
C GLN A 377 -0.50 25.31 12.97
N LEU A 378 -0.31 25.75 11.73
CA LEU A 378 0.96 26.29 11.25
C LEU A 378 1.34 27.60 11.97
N LEU A 379 0.38 28.52 12.15
CA LEU A 379 0.63 29.78 12.84
C LEU A 379 0.89 29.59 14.34
N PHE A 380 0.17 28.66 14.99
CA PHE A 380 0.50 28.25 16.36
C PHE A 380 1.95 27.74 16.46
N ALA A 381 2.35 26.83 15.58
CA ALA A 381 3.71 26.30 15.58
C ALA A 381 4.75 27.39 15.30
N LYS A 382 4.50 28.27 14.32
CA LYS A 382 5.38 29.40 13.98
C LYS A 382 5.62 30.32 15.18
N GLY A 383 4.56 30.71 15.89
CA GLY A 383 4.66 31.54 17.10
C GLY A 383 5.50 30.87 18.19
N MET A 384 5.26 29.58 18.47
CA MET A 384 6.03 28.82 19.45
C MET A 384 7.51 28.68 19.08
N LEU A 385 7.82 28.41 17.80
CA LEU A 385 9.20 28.25 17.33
C LEU A 385 9.96 29.59 17.35
N LYS A 386 9.30 30.70 17.01
CA LYS A 386 9.85 32.06 17.15
C LYS A 386 10.16 32.40 18.60
N GLY A 387 9.20 32.16 19.50
CA GLY A 387 9.37 32.42 20.94
C GLY A 387 10.47 31.59 21.60
N ALA A 388 10.85 30.46 21.01
CA ALA A 388 11.95 29.63 21.49
C ALA A 388 13.35 30.15 21.09
N ASP A 389 13.44 31.18 20.24
CA ASP A 389 14.68 31.80 19.73
C ASP A 389 15.70 30.80 19.14
N LEU A 390 15.20 29.92 18.26
CA LEU A 390 16.00 28.86 17.62
C LEU A 390 17.13 29.37 16.72
N VAL A 391 17.15 30.66 16.40
CA VAL A 391 18.20 31.28 15.57
C VAL A 391 19.42 31.62 16.42
N ARG A 392 19.21 32.20 17.61
CA ARG A 392 20.31 32.64 18.49
C ARG A 392 20.75 31.54 19.45
N GLU A 393 19.79 30.78 19.99
CA GLU A 393 20.03 29.74 20.99
C GLU A 393 19.39 28.40 20.58
N PRO A 394 19.83 27.77 19.47
CA PRO A 394 19.17 26.58 18.94
C PRO A 394 19.07 25.42 19.93
N ALA A 395 20.14 25.13 20.69
CA ALA A 395 20.14 24.03 21.65
C ALA A 395 19.17 24.28 22.81
N ALA A 396 19.31 25.41 23.51
CA ALA A 396 18.44 25.76 24.64
C ALA A 396 16.98 25.95 24.20
N GLY A 397 16.75 26.53 23.01
CA GLY A 397 15.42 26.68 22.43
C GLY A 397 14.75 25.34 22.14
N LEU A 398 15.47 24.38 21.57
CA LEU A 398 14.95 23.03 21.36
C LEU A 398 14.67 22.31 22.68
N GLU A 399 15.53 22.43 23.69
CA GLU A 399 15.28 21.86 25.02
C GLU A 399 13.96 22.38 25.63
N ARG A 400 13.72 23.69 25.57
CA ARG A 400 12.45 24.30 26.01
C ARG A 400 11.24 23.74 25.25
N LEU A 401 11.39 23.53 23.93
CA LEU A 401 10.32 22.98 23.10
C LEU A 401 10.03 21.51 23.43
N PHE A 402 11.05 20.69 23.66
CA PHE A 402 10.87 19.29 24.06
C PHE A 402 10.29 19.16 25.48
N ALA A 403 10.57 20.09 26.39
CA ALA A 403 10.13 20.03 27.78
C ALA A 403 8.67 20.45 28.00
N THR A 404 8.13 21.36 27.19
CA THR A 404 6.80 21.96 27.44
C THR A 404 5.71 21.34 26.56
N ARG A 405 4.48 21.20 27.07
CA ARG A 405 3.34 20.64 26.28
C ARG A 405 3.07 21.45 25.00
N SER A 406 3.12 22.78 25.09
CA SER A 406 2.91 23.66 23.92
C SER A 406 4.05 23.56 22.91
N GLY A 407 5.30 23.46 23.38
CA GLY A 407 6.46 23.23 22.51
C GLY A 407 6.41 21.86 21.82
N GLN A 408 6.07 20.81 22.57
CA GLN A 408 5.87 19.45 22.05
C GLN A 408 4.79 19.40 20.96
N ARG A 409 3.68 20.15 21.14
CA ARG A 409 2.64 20.31 20.13
C ARG A 409 3.16 21.03 18.87
N ALA A 410 3.95 22.09 19.03
CA ALA A 410 4.54 22.82 17.91
C ALA A 410 5.50 21.94 17.09
N LEU A 411 6.34 21.14 17.77
CA LEU A 411 7.22 20.16 17.15
C LEU A 411 6.43 19.08 16.40
N ASP A 412 5.36 18.54 16.99
CA ASP A 412 4.50 17.55 16.33
C ASP A 412 3.87 18.10 15.05
N ILE A 413 3.45 19.37 15.06
CA ILE A 413 2.90 20.04 13.87
C ILE A 413 3.98 20.15 12.79
N ALA A 414 5.17 20.68 13.11
CA ALA A 414 6.25 20.82 12.15
C ALA A 414 6.72 19.47 11.58
N LEU A 415 6.89 18.45 12.42
CA LEU A 415 7.25 17.10 12.00
C LEU A 415 6.15 16.44 11.14
N ALA A 416 4.88 16.73 11.44
CA ALA A 416 3.77 16.29 10.60
C ALA A 416 3.81 16.94 9.20
N GLU A 417 4.28 18.18 9.07
CA GLU A 417 4.48 18.86 7.78
C GLU A 417 5.62 18.23 6.96
N PHE A 418 6.75 17.88 7.60
CA PHE A 418 7.80 17.09 6.94
C PHE A 418 7.27 15.75 6.43
N ARG A 419 6.53 15.02 7.26
CA ARG A 419 5.89 13.76 6.86
C ARG A 419 4.92 13.96 5.69
N LYS A 420 4.08 14.99 5.71
CA LYS A 420 3.15 15.31 4.61
C LYS A 420 3.93 15.57 3.32
N ALA A 421 5.01 16.34 3.37
CA ALA A 421 5.86 16.61 2.21
C ALA A 421 6.47 15.32 1.65
N GLY A 422 7.19 14.56 2.49
CA GLY A 422 7.88 13.34 2.08
C GLY A 422 6.94 12.26 1.54
N LEU A 423 5.85 11.95 2.25
CA LEU A 423 4.87 10.95 1.79
C LEU A 423 4.14 11.35 0.51
N SER A 424 4.11 12.65 0.22
CA SER A 424 3.42 13.14 -0.95
C SER A 424 4.20 13.00 -2.24
N SER A 425 5.52 12.73 -2.23
CA SER A 425 6.27 12.49 -3.46
C SER A 425 7.65 11.87 -3.33
N GLU A 426 8.31 11.93 -2.18
CA GLU A 426 9.70 11.51 -2.00
C GLU A 426 9.85 10.12 -1.35
N VAL A 427 8.77 9.59 -0.79
CA VAL A 427 8.69 8.23 -0.23
C VAL A 427 7.66 7.41 -1.00
N ALA A 428 8.01 6.17 -1.33
CA ALA A 428 7.09 5.21 -1.93
C ALA A 428 7.10 3.88 -1.18
N ASP A 429 5.93 3.22 -1.14
CA ASP A 429 5.83 1.85 -0.66
C ASP A 429 6.01 0.87 -1.82
N VAL A 430 6.86 -0.13 -1.62
CA VAL A 430 6.93 -1.31 -2.49
C VAL A 430 5.78 -2.23 -2.12
N SER A 431 4.70 -2.11 -2.88
CA SER A 431 3.45 -2.84 -2.66
C SER A 431 3.48 -4.26 -3.23
N ILE A 432 4.23 -4.47 -4.31
CA ILE A 432 4.44 -5.74 -5.01
C ILE A 432 5.94 -5.83 -5.27
N CYS A 433 6.54 -6.98 -4.96
CA CYS A 433 7.93 -7.29 -5.25
C CYS A 433 8.16 -8.79 -5.16
N GLY A 434 8.64 -9.39 -6.25
CA GLY A 434 8.89 -10.83 -6.27
C GLY A 434 9.40 -11.30 -7.62
N ALA A 435 10.07 -12.45 -7.58
CA ALA A 435 10.46 -13.18 -8.78
C ALA A 435 9.27 -13.91 -9.40
N VAL A 436 9.47 -14.24 -10.67
CA VAL A 436 8.61 -15.12 -11.47
C VAL A 436 9.39 -16.40 -11.75
N HIS A 437 8.69 -17.52 -11.92
CA HIS A 437 9.31 -18.78 -12.33
C HIS A 437 10.08 -18.61 -13.65
N PRO A 438 11.30 -19.16 -13.77
CA PRO A 438 12.01 -20.01 -12.82
C PRO A 438 12.97 -19.25 -11.87
N TYR A 439 13.08 -17.92 -11.98
CA TYR A 439 14.08 -17.09 -11.31
C TYR A 439 13.93 -17.00 -9.77
N ASN A 440 12.83 -17.49 -9.20
CA ASN A 440 12.66 -17.62 -7.74
C ASN A 440 13.75 -18.51 -7.11
N GLU A 441 14.20 -19.56 -7.82
CA GLU A 441 15.25 -20.46 -7.31
C GLU A 441 16.64 -19.82 -7.28
N LEU A 442 16.84 -18.80 -8.12
CA LEU A 442 18.05 -18.00 -8.20
C LEU A 442 17.99 -16.72 -7.34
N LEU A 443 17.08 -16.66 -6.37
CA LEU A 443 16.89 -15.48 -5.51
C LEU A 443 16.53 -14.21 -6.30
N GLY A 444 15.81 -14.33 -7.42
CA GLY A 444 15.36 -13.18 -8.21
C GLY A 444 14.51 -12.17 -7.44
N GLY A 445 13.85 -12.58 -6.34
CA GLY A 445 13.12 -11.65 -5.48
C GLY A 445 14.03 -10.62 -4.81
N LYS A 446 15.29 -10.98 -4.55
CA LYS A 446 16.33 -10.06 -4.05
C LYS A 446 16.75 -9.08 -5.13
N LEU A 447 16.96 -9.58 -6.36
CA LEU A 447 17.28 -8.75 -7.52
C LEU A 447 16.21 -7.69 -7.74
N VAL A 448 14.93 -8.08 -7.77
CA VAL A 448 13.81 -7.14 -7.98
C VAL A 448 13.83 -6.04 -6.91
N ALA A 449 13.99 -6.40 -5.63
CA ALA A 449 14.05 -5.42 -4.55
C ALA A 449 15.25 -4.46 -4.65
N LEU A 450 16.41 -4.94 -5.12
CA LEU A 450 17.60 -4.12 -5.34
C LEU A 450 17.44 -3.22 -6.56
N LEU A 451 16.91 -3.72 -7.67
CA LEU A 451 16.72 -2.93 -8.88
C LEU A 451 15.71 -1.78 -8.71
N LEU A 452 14.80 -1.88 -7.74
CA LEU A 452 13.94 -0.75 -7.37
C LEU A 452 14.72 0.47 -6.85
N THR A 453 15.98 0.29 -6.43
CA THR A 453 16.85 1.38 -5.98
C THR A 453 17.71 1.96 -7.10
N SER A 454 17.54 1.50 -8.34
CA SER A 454 18.38 1.92 -9.45
C SER A 454 18.03 3.32 -9.95
N GLN A 455 18.98 3.94 -10.64
CA GLN A 455 18.78 5.21 -11.32
C GLN A 455 17.60 5.16 -12.31
N GLU A 456 17.46 4.08 -13.07
CA GLU A 456 16.40 3.92 -14.08
C GLU A 456 15.00 3.97 -13.46
N VAL A 457 14.81 3.39 -12.26
CA VAL A 457 13.53 3.46 -11.54
C VAL A 457 13.27 4.86 -11.02
N ARG A 458 14.29 5.56 -10.51
CA ARG A 458 14.17 6.95 -10.06
C ARG A 458 13.85 7.90 -11.21
N ASP A 459 14.53 7.76 -12.34
CA ASP A 459 14.30 8.56 -13.54
C ASP A 459 12.90 8.33 -14.10
N ALA A 460 12.44 7.07 -14.13
CA ALA A 460 11.07 6.72 -14.50
C ALA A 460 10.05 7.35 -13.54
N TYR A 461 10.29 7.29 -12.24
CA TYR A 461 9.42 7.91 -11.24
C TYR A 461 9.35 9.44 -11.40
N SER A 462 10.51 10.08 -11.57
CA SER A 462 10.62 11.53 -11.78
C SER A 462 9.91 11.96 -13.07
N ARG A 463 10.15 11.28 -14.19
CA ARG A 463 9.47 11.54 -15.47
C ARG A 463 7.95 11.39 -15.36
N ARG A 464 7.49 10.37 -14.63
CA ARG A 464 6.07 10.07 -14.48
C ARG A 464 5.35 11.10 -13.61
N TYR A 465 5.97 11.60 -12.55
CA TYR A 465 5.29 12.42 -11.53
C TYR A 465 5.77 13.87 -11.41
N GLY A 466 6.96 14.23 -11.89
CA GLY A 466 7.60 15.53 -11.63
C GLY A 466 6.87 16.74 -12.24
N GLY A 467 6.20 16.56 -13.37
CA GLY A 467 5.42 17.61 -14.02
C GLY A 467 3.93 17.65 -13.64
N GLN A 468 3.45 16.75 -12.76
CA GLN A 468 2.03 16.63 -12.49
C GLN A 468 1.53 17.69 -11.50
N THR A 469 0.49 18.44 -11.89
CA THR A 469 -0.22 19.36 -11.00
C THR A 469 -0.96 18.58 -9.92
N SER A 470 -0.64 18.84 -8.66
CA SER A 470 -1.30 18.23 -7.50
C SER A 470 -2.63 18.93 -7.24
N VAL A 471 -3.74 18.26 -7.59
CA VAL A 471 -5.10 18.83 -7.44
C VAL A 471 -5.36 19.29 -6.01
N ILE A 472 -5.12 18.45 -4.99
CA ILE A 472 -5.37 18.82 -3.59
C ILE A 472 -4.48 19.99 -3.15
N ALA A 473 -3.19 19.96 -3.48
CA ALA A 473 -2.29 21.03 -3.08
C ALA A 473 -2.65 22.34 -3.78
N SER A 474 -3.10 22.27 -5.02
CA SER A 474 -3.50 23.45 -5.79
C SER A 474 -4.79 24.07 -5.24
N GLN A 475 -5.76 23.25 -4.82
CA GLN A 475 -6.96 23.72 -4.12
C GLN A 475 -6.67 24.28 -2.72
N MET A 476 -5.63 23.77 -2.03
CA MET A 476 -5.16 24.37 -0.77
C MET A 476 -4.48 25.72 -1.00
N ALA A 477 -3.69 25.85 -2.06
CA ALA A 477 -2.89 27.04 -2.37
C ALA A 477 -3.65 28.12 -3.17
N GLY A 478 -4.81 27.79 -3.75
CA GLY A 478 -5.54 28.70 -4.64
C GLY A 478 -4.83 28.97 -5.99
N ARG A 479 -3.79 28.18 -6.31
CA ARG A 479 -2.95 28.29 -7.50
C ARG A 479 -2.40 26.92 -7.88
N ALA A 480 -1.93 26.75 -9.11
CA ALA A 480 -1.32 25.49 -9.52
C ALA A 480 -0.06 25.17 -8.69
N ILE A 481 0.01 23.95 -8.14
CA ILE A 481 1.15 23.42 -7.39
C ILE A 481 1.59 22.10 -8.02
N SER A 482 2.83 22.03 -8.48
CA SER A 482 3.53 20.77 -8.74
C SER A 482 4.38 20.39 -7.53
N LYS A 483 4.70 19.11 -7.40
CA LYS A 483 5.53 18.58 -6.31
C LYS A 483 6.82 17.99 -6.86
N PRO A 484 7.94 18.08 -6.13
CA PRO A 484 9.18 17.43 -6.56
C PRO A 484 8.94 15.92 -6.63
N ALA A 485 9.41 15.25 -7.68
CA ALA A 485 9.34 13.79 -7.82
C ALA A 485 10.71 13.14 -7.60
N ASP A 486 11.39 13.59 -6.54
CA ASP A 486 12.69 13.06 -6.12
C ASP A 486 12.48 11.93 -5.11
N LEU A 487 12.55 10.69 -5.58
CA LEU A 487 12.39 9.51 -4.73
C LEU A 487 13.66 9.30 -3.89
N LYS A 488 13.50 9.31 -2.56
CA LYS A 488 14.58 9.21 -1.56
C LYS A 488 14.56 7.90 -0.79
N ILE A 489 13.37 7.40 -0.46
CA ILE A 489 13.22 6.21 0.39
C ILE A 489 12.14 5.27 -0.16
N LEU A 490 12.44 3.98 -0.07
CA LEU A 490 11.48 2.91 -0.27
C LEU A 490 11.17 2.20 1.04
N THR A 491 9.88 1.96 1.29
CA THR A 491 9.43 1.15 2.43
C THR A 491 8.53 0.00 2.01
N THR A 492 8.44 -1.03 2.83
CA THR A 492 7.54 -2.17 2.56
C THR A 492 7.22 -2.95 3.83
N THR A 493 6.26 -3.87 3.73
CA THR A 493 5.82 -4.74 4.82
C THR A 493 5.91 -6.20 4.43
N SER A 494 6.37 -7.05 5.34
CA SER A 494 6.40 -8.50 5.13
C SER A 494 5.01 -9.10 4.96
N LEU A 495 4.90 -10.19 4.19
CA LEU A 495 3.62 -10.89 4.02
C LEU A 495 3.23 -11.73 5.26
N TYR A 496 4.21 -12.31 5.96
CA TYR A 496 3.98 -13.38 6.95
C TYR A 496 4.30 -13.01 8.41
N GLY A 497 4.81 -11.80 8.68
CA GLY A 497 5.13 -11.35 10.05
C GLY A 497 6.34 -12.02 10.74
N VAL A 498 6.71 -13.23 10.30
CA VAL A 498 7.80 -14.05 10.88
C VAL A 498 9.14 -13.92 10.15
N GLY A 499 9.14 -13.33 8.95
CA GLY A 499 10.34 -13.11 8.12
C GLY A 499 9.99 -12.83 6.66
N SER A 500 10.96 -12.33 5.89
CA SER A 500 10.89 -12.20 4.42
C SER A 500 12.20 -12.72 3.82
N SER A 501 12.12 -13.71 2.94
CA SER A 501 13.29 -14.20 2.19
C SER A 501 13.85 -13.14 1.24
N GLN A 502 12.99 -12.23 0.75
CA GLN A 502 13.37 -11.14 -0.15
C GLN A 502 14.26 -10.11 0.57
N TYR A 503 13.81 -9.59 1.71
CA TYR A 503 14.50 -8.47 2.38
C TYR A 503 15.52 -8.91 3.45
N ASN A 504 15.58 -10.20 3.78
CA ASN A 504 16.54 -10.70 4.76
C ASN A 504 17.98 -10.72 4.20
N ARG A 505 18.91 -10.13 4.96
CA ARG A 505 20.35 -10.00 4.62
C ARG A 505 20.56 -9.38 3.22
N LEU A 506 19.71 -8.45 2.81
CA LEU A 506 19.74 -7.83 1.49
C LEU A 506 20.63 -6.57 1.52
N VAL A 507 21.95 -6.78 1.40
CA VAL A 507 22.98 -5.72 1.57
C VAL A 507 24.11 -5.82 0.53
N LEU A 508 24.09 -5.07 -0.57
CA LEU A 508 25.25 -5.00 -1.46
C LEU A 508 26.25 -3.98 -0.89
N ARG A 509 27.52 -4.38 -0.72
CA ARG A 509 28.57 -3.49 -0.23
C ARG A 509 29.33 -2.91 -1.40
N ALA A 510 29.58 -1.60 -1.41
CA ALA A 510 30.39 -0.96 -2.45
C ALA A 510 31.84 -1.48 -2.45
N ALA A 511 32.37 -1.81 -1.27
CA ALA A 511 33.71 -2.39 -1.13
C ALA A 511 33.89 -3.72 -1.90
N ASP A 512 32.82 -4.52 -2.02
CA ASP A 512 32.84 -5.80 -2.73
C ASP A 512 32.49 -5.66 -4.22
N HIS A 513 31.98 -4.49 -4.62
CA HIS A 513 31.35 -4.25 -5.92
C HIS A 513 31.71 -2.85 -6.45
N PRO A 514 32.83 -2.71 -7.19
CA PRO A 514 33.35 -1.40 -7.62
C PRO A 514 32.39 -0.53 -8.44
N GLY A 515 31.39 -1.12 -9.12
CA GLY A 515 30.36 -0.38 -9.86
C GLY A 515 29.31 0.30 -8.97
N LEU A 516 29.29 0.03 -7.66
CA LEU A 516 28.33 0.65 -6.74
C LEU A 516 28.94 1.90 -6.09
N PRO A 517 28.27 3.07 -6.16
CA PRO A 517 28.75 4.30 -5.52
C PRO A 517 28.66 4.26 -3.99
N TYR A 518 27.82 3.40 -3.43
CA TYR A 518 27.61 3.21 -1.99
C TYR A 518 26.91 1.87 -1.73
N ASP A 519 26.85 1.50 -0.44
CA ASP A 519 26.14 0.32 0.01
C ASP A 519 24.63 0.42 -0.25
N ILE A 520 24.04 -0.61 -0.88
CA ILE A 520 22.59 -0.73 -1.04
C ILE A 520 22.07 -1.70 0.02
N LYS A 521 21.22 -1.22 0.92
CA LYS A 521 20.75 -2.00 2.08
C LYS A 521 19.25 -1.88 2.31
N TRP A 522 18.58 -3.02 2.26
CA TRP A 522 17.24 -3.19 2.85
C TRP A 522 17.38 -3.70 4.28
N GLY A 523 16.85 -2.95 5.24
CA GLY A 523 16.90 -3.27 6.67
C GLY A 523 15.51 -3.41 7.27
N ALA A 524 15.37 -4.25 8.30
CA ALA A 524 14.16 -4.24 9.13
C ALA A 524 14.17 -2.94 9.97
N ILE A 525 13.08 -2.18 9.88
CA ILE A 525 12.93 -0.86 10.54
C ILE A 525 11.92 -0.89 11.68
N GLY A 526 11.26 -2.02 11.90
CA GLY A 526 10.34 -2.23 13.01
C GLY A 526 9.43 -3.44 12.79
N LYS A 527 8.60 -3.72 13.79
CA LYS A 527 7.57 -4.77 13.74
C LYS A 527 6.25 -4.20 14.27
N SER A 528 5.13 -4.52 13.60
CA SER A 528 3.81 -4.34 14.18
C SER A 528 3.45 -5.63 14.92
N LEU A 529 3.26 -5.53 16.23
CA LEU A 529 2.85 -6.65 17.09
C LEU A 529 1.33 -6.88 17.04
N THR A 530 0.56 -5.83 16.77
CA THR A 530 -0.92 -5.87 16.81
C THR A 530 -1.54 -6.10 15.43
N GLY A 531 -0.87 -5.74 14.33
CA GLY A 531 -1.42 -5.87 12.97
C GLY A 531 -1.77 -4.52 12.35
N GLY A 532 -2.70 -4.51 11.39
CA GLY A 532 -3.10 -3.31 10.65
C GLY A 532 -4.61 -3.26 10.40
N PHE A 533 -5.09 -2.11 9.93
CA PHE A 533 -6.47 -1.92 9.52
C PHE A 533 -6.60 -2.02 8.01
N GLY A 534 -7.54 -2.85 7.54
CA GLY A 534 -7.77 -3.03 6.12
C GLY A 534 -9.03 -3.83 5.82
N THR A 535 -9.35 -3.94 4.54
CA THR A 535 -10.57 -4.61 4.05
C THR A 535 -10.23 -5.85 3.22
N LEU A 536 -9.00 -6.36 3.34
CA LEU A 536 -8.50 -7.46 2.50
C LEU A 536 -9.28 -8.75 2.76
N HIS A 537 -9.59 -9.02 4.03
CA HIS A 537 -10.40 -10.17 4.44
C HIS A 537 -11.89 -10.06 4.06
N LEU A 538 -12.32 -8.97 3.41
CA LEU A 538 -13.71 -8.78 2.95
C LEU A 538 -13.77 -8.79 1.42
N GLY A 539 -14.63 -9.64 0.87
CA GLY A 539 -14.93 -9.80 -0.54
C GLY A 539 -15.72 -8.62 -1.13
N GLY A 540 -15.90 -8.65 -2.45
CA GLY A 540 -16.63 -7.61 -3.18
C GLY A 540 -18.12 -7.56 -2.82
N GLU A 541 -18.77 -8.72 -2.76
CA GLU A 541 -20.19 -8.86 -2.40
C GLU A 541 -20.48 -8.33 -1.00
N THR A 542 -19.66 -8.69 -0.02
CA THR A 542 -19.73 -8.22 1.37
C THR A 542 -19.57 -6.72 1.46
N ALA A 543 -18.57 -6.15 0.76
CA ALA A 543 -18.38 -4.71 0.72
C ALA A 543 -19.59 -3.97 0.13
N GLN A 544 -20.24 -4.54 -0.89
CA GLN A 544 -21.47 -3.99 -1.48
C GLN A 544 -22.65 -4.10 -0.52
N ALA A 545 -22.82 -5.23 0.18
CA ALA A 545 -23.87 -5.41 1.19
C ALA A 545 -23.72 -4.42 2.35
N LEU A 546 -22.51 -4.24 2.87
CA LEU A 546 -22.20 -3.24 3.91
C LEU A 546 -22.45 -1.81 3.43
N ARG A 547 -22.19 -1.50 2.16
CA ARG A 547 -22.53 -0.20 1.59
C ARG A 547 -24.05 0.02 1.58
N SER A 548 -24.84 -0.99 1.19
CA SER A 548 -26.31 -0.90 1.24
C SER A 548 -26.81 -0.67 2.67
N MET A 549 -26.22 -1.35 3.66
CA MET A 549 -26.50 -1.12 5.09
C MET A 549 -26.17 0.29 5.57
N ALA A 550 -25.03 0.86 5.14
CA ALA A 550 -24.66 2.23 5.47
C ALA A 550 -25.68 3.25 4.93
N MET A 551 -26.21 2.97 3.72
CA MET A 551 -27.18 3.84 3.06
C MET A 551 -28.58 3.80 3.69
N SER A 552 -29.00 2.67 4.28
CA SER A 552 -30.32 2.57 4.92
C SER A 552 -30.41 3.27 6.28
N ARG A 553 -29.28 3.52 6.96
CA ARG A 553 -29.24 4.09 8.31
C ARG A 553 -29.09 5.62 8.36
N HIS A 554 -28.68 6.26 7.27
CA HIS A 554 -28.35 7.69 7.26
C HIS A 554 -29.24 8.48 6.30
N ASP A 555 -29.80 9.59 6.79
CA ASP A 555 -30.61 10.55 6.01
C ASP A 555 -29.80 11.36 4.99
N SER A 556 -28.49 11.14 4.90
CA SER A 556 -27.66 11.72 3.86
C SER A 556 -26.40 10.88 3.59
N ARG A 557 -25.95 10.91 2.34
CA ARG A 557 -24.72 10.24 1.93
C ARG A 557 -23.49 11.02 2.38
N ARG A 558 -22.80 10.53 3.41
CA ARG A 558 -21.57 11.17 3.95
C ARG A 558 -20.32 10.87 3.15
N VAL A 559 -20.17 9.65 2.60
CA VAL A 559 -19.03 9.29 1.73
C VAL A 559 -19.38 9.51 0.25
N ASN A 560 -18.90 10.62 -0.31
CA ASN A 560 -19.20 11.01 -1.68
C ASN A 560 -18.15 10.58 -2.71
N ASN A 561 -17.07 9.92 -2.26
CA ASN A 561 -15.89 9.61 -3.08
C ASN A 561 -15.30 10.89 -3.70
N ARG A 562 -15.42 12.02 -2.98
CA ARG A 562 -14.88 13.30 -3.41
C ARG A 562 -13.37 13.29 -3.21
N PHE A 563 -12.63 13.80 -4.19
CA PHE A 563 -11.17 13.86 -4.10
C PHE A 563 -10.76 14.76 -2.93
N GLY A 564 -9.84 14.28 -2.08
CA GLY A 564 -9.42 14.96 -0.85
C GLY A 564 -10.32 14.76 0.37
N GLU A 565 -11.46 14.07 0.30
CA GLU A 565 -12.37 13.88 1.44
C GLU A 565 -11.81 12.97 2.56
N GLY A 566 -10.76 12.19 2.28
CA GLY A 566 -10.10 11.32 3.24
C GLY A 566 -9.53 10.06 2.59
N THR A 567 -8.85 9.23 3.38
CA THR A 567 -8.25 7.98 2.90
C THR A 567 -9.34 6.94 2.57
N SER A 568 -9.12 6.16 1.49
CA SER A 568 -9.94 5.04 1.00
C SER A 568 -11.46 5.18 1.20
N PRO A 569 -12.22 5.66 0.20
CA PRO A 569 -13.68 5.71 0.28
C PRO A 569 -14.33 4.35 0.59
N ARG A 570 -13.73 3.25 0.12
CA ARG A 570 -14.18 1.88 0.42
C ARG A 570 -14.07 1.55 1.91
N LEU A 571 -12.94 1.86 2.54
CA LEU A 571 -12.75 1.60 3.98
C LEU A 571 -13.74 2.41 4.82
N ARG A 572 -13.99 3.67 4.45
CA ARG A 572 -14.97 4.53 5.13
C ARG A 572 -16.40 4.00 4.98
N GLN A 573 -16.80 3.57 3.79
CA GLN A 573 -18.12 2.98 3.55
C GLN A 573 -18.31 1.65 4.30
N ILE A 574 -17.30 0.79 4.32
CA ILE A 574 -17.34 -0.47 5.07
C ILE A 574 -17.44 -0.18 6.57
N ARG A 575 -16.70 0.81 7.09
CA ARG A 575 -16.81 1.26 8.48
C ARG A 575 -18.23 1.74 8.81
N GLU A 576 -18.81 2.60 7.98
CA GLU A 576 -20.20 3.03 8.16
C GLU A 576 -21.19 1.84 8.12
N GLY A 577 -20.97 0.87 7.23
CA GLY A 577 -21.82 -0.31 7.11
C GLY A 577 -21.71 -1.26 8.31
N LEU A 578 -20.51 -1.45 8.83
CA LEU A 578 -20.28 -2.22 10.06
C LEU A 578 -20.91 -1.52 11.26
N ASP A 579 -20.69 -0.20 11.41
CA ASP A 579 -21.32 0.59 12.47
C ASP A 579 -22.85 0.55 12.36
N ALA A 580 -23.41 0.48 11.14
CA ALA A 580 -24.85 0.33 10.91
C ALA A 580 -25.41 -1.05 11.32
N LEU A 581 -24.59 -2.10 11.26
CA LEU A 581 -24.89 -3.42 11.82
C LEU A 581 -24.73 -3.46 13.36
N GLY A 582 -24.33 -2.34 13.97
CA GLY A 582 -23.97 -2.24 15.37
C GLY A 582 -22.55 -2.74 15.67
N LEU A 583 -21.81 -3.23 14.67
CA LEU A 583 -20.47 -3.80 14.84
C LEU A 583 -19.46 -2.69 15.14
N LYS A 584 -18.60 -2.90 16.13
CA LYS A 584 -17.41 -2.06 16.31
C LYS A 584 -16.49 -2.27 15.12
N SER A 585 -16.51 -1.37 14.15
CA SER A 585 -15.76 -1.51 12.89
C SER A 585 -14.28 -1.89 13.06
N ASP A 586 -13.60 -1.31 14.06
CA ASP A 586 -12.20 -1.60 14.35
C ASP A 586 -11.97 -3.07 14.79
N ALA A 587 -12.99 -3.75 15.32
CA ALA A 587 -12.91 -5.16 15.71
C ALA A 587 -12.83 -6.11 14.52
N ILE A 588 -13.41 -5.73 13.38
CA ILE A 588 -13.40 -6.52 12.14
C ILE A 588 -12.26 -6.05 11.23
N LEU A 589 -12.16 -4.73 11.00
CA LEU A 589 -11.17 -4.15 10.09
C LEU A 589 -9.71 -4.37 10.52
N HIS A 590 -9.49 -4.64 11.80
CA HIS A 590 -8.17 -4.98 12.32
C HIS A 590 -7.86 -6.45 12.09
N HIS A 591 -7.11 -6.74 11.04
CA HIS A 591 -6.81 -8.10 10.60
C HIS A 591 -5.79 -8.86 11.47
N ALA A 592 -5.29 -8.23 12.55
CA ALA A 592 -4.44 -8.82 13.60
C ALA A 592 -3.24 -9.66 13.12
N THR A 593 -2.69 -9.35 11.94
CA THR A 593 -1.56 -10.06 11.36
C THR A 593 -0.29 -9.23 11.58
N PRO A 594 0.61 -9.60 12.51
CA PRO A 594 1.92 -8.98 12.65
C PRO A 594 2.66 -8.82 11.32
N ARG A 595 3.39 -7.71 11.19
CA ARG A 595 4.17 -7.37 9.99
C ARG A 595 5.56 -6.91 10.40
N ILE A 596 6.57 -7.30 9.63
CA ILE A 596 7.91 -6.70 9.72
C ILE A 596 7.96 -5.59 8.69
N PHE A 597 8.37 -4.41 9.10
CA PHE A 597 8.58 -3.28 8.21
C PHE A 597 10.02 -3.28 7.73
N TYR A 598 10.23 -3.05 6.45
CA TYR A 598 11.54 -2.87 5.85
C TYR A 598 11.65 -1.50 5.20
N GLY A 599 12.86 -0.94 5.21
CA GLY A 599 13.19 0.32 4.58
C GLY A 599 14.53 0.25 3.85
N CYS A 600 14.65 1.05 2.80
CA CYS A 600 15.88 1.28 2.05
C CYS A 600 16.01 2.78 1.76
N GLU A 601 17.14 3.36 2.14
CA GLU A 601 17.56 4.67 1.65
C GLU A 601 18.09 4.50 0.22
N LEU A 602 17.64 5.34 -0.71
CA LEU A 602 18.09 5.25 -2.11
C LEU A 602 19.47 5.86 -2.31
N SER A 603 19.88 6.77 -1.43
CA SER A 603 21.24 7.29 -1.31
C SER A 603 21.59 7.54 0.17
N PRO A 604 22.88 7.54 0.54
CA PRO A 604 23.31 7.86 1.90
C PRO A 604 22.74 9.22 2.37
N GLY A 605 22.15 9.25 3.56
CA GLY A 605 21.59 10.48 4.13
C GLY A 605 20.18 10.84 3.61
N SER A 606 19.52 9.97 2.83
CA SER A 606 18.14 10.18 2.34
C SER A 606 17.16 10.53 3.46
N ARG A 607 17.29 9.94 4.66
CA ARG A 607 16.44 10.28 5.83
C ARG A 607 16.63 11.72 6.29
N SER A 608 17.88 12.17 6.40
CA SER A 608 18.20 13.56 6.77
C SER A 608 17.77 14.55 5.67
N ALA A 609 17.86 14.15 4.40
CA ALA A 609 17.37 14.94 3.27
C ALA A 609 15.85 15.12 3.23
N LEU A 610 15.06 14.20 3.80
CA LEU A 610 13.60 14.35 3.98
C LEU A 610 13.24 15.39 5.05
N LEU A 611 14.20 15.73 5.92
CA LEU A 611 14.09 16.79 6.92
C LEU A 611 14.90 18.02 6.53
N SER A 612 15.36 18.11 5.28
CA SER A 612 16.16 19.24 4.76
C SER A 612 17.40 19.59 5.59
N LEU A 613 18.00 18.58 6.24
CA LEU A 613 19.21 18.71 7.06
C LEU A 613 20.49 18.52 6.23
N THR A 614 20.43 17.65 5.22
CA THR A 614 21.54 17.38 4.31
C THR A 614 21.06 17.47 2.86
N PRO A 615 21.91 17.92 1.92
CA PRO A 615 21.57 17.84 0.51
C PRO A 615 21.40 16.38 0.07
N ALA A 616 20.58 16.17 -0.96
CA ALA A 616 20.46 14.86 -1.58
C ALA A 616 21.73 14.56 -2.41
N THR A 617 22.11 13.29 -2.50
CA THR A 617 23.15 12.85 -3.44
C THR A 617 22.58 12.79 -4.86
N ASP A 618 23.37 13.14 -5.88
CA ASP A 618 22.93 13.07 -7.29
C ASP A 618 23.40 11.80 -8.02
N THR A 619 24.28 11.02 -7.40
CA THR A 619 24.82 9.77 -7.97
C THR A 619 24.04 8.55 -7.47
N TYR A 620 23.65 7.67 -8.40
CA TYR A 620 22.88 6.46 -8.10
C TYR A 620 23.43 5.25 -8.83
N ALA A 621 23.26 4.07 -8.23
CA ALA A 621 23.66 2.81 -8.87
C ALA A 621 22.75 2.51 -10.08
N THR A 622 23.34 1.99 -11.16
CA THR A 622 22.60 1.63 -12.38
C THR A 622 22.10 0.19 -12.33
N CYS A 623 21.12 -0.16 -13.17
CA CYS A 623 20.63 -1.53 -13.30
C CYS A 623 21.74 -2.53 -13.68
N PRO A 624 22.65 -2.23 -14.64
CA PRO A 624 23.81 -3.08 -14.91
C PRO A 624 24.70 -3.34 -13.69
N ASP A 625 25.02 -2.30 -12.91
CA ASP A 625 25.91 -2.42 -11.74
C ASP A 625 25.26 -3.26 -10.63
N ILE A 626 23.99 -2.99 -10.33
CA ILE A 626 23.21 -3.76 -9.35
C ILE A 626 23.05 -5.21 -9.81
N GLY A 627 22.76 -5.43 -11.10
CA GLY A 627 22.65 -6.76 -11.70
C GLY A 627 23.94 -7.57 -11.59
N ALA A 628 25.09 -6.94 -11.88
CA ALA A 628 26.40 -7.55 -11.73
C ALA A 628 26.70 -7.91 -10.27
N ALA A 629 26.50 -6.97 -9.35
CA ALA A 629 26.69 -7.19 -7.92
C ALA A 629 25.79 -8.33 -7.39
N TRP A 630 24.54 -8.40 -7.83
CA TRP A 630 23.63 -9.49 -7.47
C TRP A 630 24.08 -10.85 -8.02
N ARG A 631 24.51 -10.91 -9.29
CA ARG A 631 25.04 -12.14 -9.91
C ARG A 631 26.22 -12.69 -9.13
N ARG A 632 27.22 -11.84 -8.88
CA ARG A 632 28.44 -12.19 -8.16
C ARG A 632 28.14 -12.69 -6.75
N ARG A 633 27.27 -11.98 -6.02
CA ARG A 633 27.00 -12.29 -4.62
C ARG A 633 26.14 -13.53 -4.42
N TRP A 634 25.09 -13.70 -5.22
CA TRP A 634 24.08 -14.72 -4.98
C TRP A 634 24.04 -15.81 -6.05
N VAL A 635 24.01 -15.43 -7.33
CA VAL A 635 23.76 -16.38 -8.41
C VAL A 635 24.95 -17.32 -8.59
N LEU A 636 26.19 -16.81 -8.53
CA LEU A 636 27.41 -17.60 -8.71
C LEU A 636 27.42 -18.87 -7.84
N ASN A 637 27.16 -18.71 -6.54
CA ASN A 637 27.11 -19.83 -5.59
C ASN A 637 25.81 -20.63 -5.64
N ARG A 638 24.70 -20.01 -6.05
CA ARG A 638 23.39 -20.69 -6.10
C ARG A 638 23.28 -21.61 -7.31
N ALA A 639 23.90 -21.23 -8.44
CA ALA A 639 23.96 -21.99 -9.67
C ALA A 639 24.84 -23.25 -9.59
N ARG A 640 25.74 -23.34 -8.60
CA ARG A 640 26.55 -24.55 -8.31
C ARG A 640 25.79 -25.64 -7.54
N ARG A 641 24.61 -25.34 -7.02
CA ARG A 641 23.87 -26.29 -6.18
C ARG A 641 22.98 -27.15 -7.05
N GLU A 642 23.22 -28.46 -7.03
CA GLU A 642 22.42 -29.40 -7.81
C GLU A 642 20.92 -29.35 -7.45
N GLU A 643 20.59 -29.18 -6.18
CA GLU A 643 19.20 -28.98 -5.73
C GLU A 643 18.53 -27.77 -6.43
N THR A 644 19.25 -26.64 -6.57
CA THR A 644 18.73 -25.47 -7.29
C THR A 644 18.49 -25.80 -8.76
N LEU A 645 19.44 -26.49 -9.40
CA LEU A 645 19.36 -26.81 -10.83
C LEU A 645 18.21 -27.79 -11.11
N GLN A 646 18.03 -28.81 -10.27
CA GLN A 646 16.90 -29.73 -10.35
C GLN A 646 15.55 -29.05 -10.08
N ALA A 647 15.51 -28.08 -9.16
CA ALA A 647 14.32 -27.28 -8.93
C ALA A 647 13.98 -26.41 -10.14
N LEU A 648 14.99 -25.77 -10.76
CA LEU A 648 14.82 -24.97 -11.97
C LEU A 648 14.22 -25.79 -13.12
N GLU A 649 14.68 -27.02 -13.35
CA GLU A 649 14.18 -27.90 -14.43
C GLU A 649 12.67 -28.14 -14.38
N ARG A 650 12.05 -28.04 -13.21
CA ARG A 650 10.60 -28.24 -13.01
C ARG A 650 9.79 -26.96 -13.22
N LEU A 651 10.44 -25.83 -13.46
CA LEU A 651 9.82 -24.52 -13.53
C LEU A 651 9.89 -23.94 -14.94
N GLY A 652 8.80 -23.27 -15.35
CA GLY A 652 8.73 -22.63 -16.67
C GLY A 652 7.29 -22.42 -17.10
N PRO A 653 7.02 -22.39 -18.43
CA PRO A 653 5.68 -22.18 -18.99
C PRO A 653 4.58 -23.05 -18.33
N THR A 654 4.83 -24.35 -18.20
CA THR A 654 3.86 -25.31 -17.67
C THR A 654 3.53 -25.04 -16.20
N SER A 655 4.54 -24.80 -15.36
CA SER A 655 4.31 -24.58 -13.93
C SER A 655 3.61 -23.25 -13.65
N VAL A 656 3.89 -22.20 -14.45
CA VAL A 656 3.17 -20.93 -14.36
C VAL A 656 1.71 -21.09 -14.74
N ARG A 657 1.41 -21.76 -15.86
CA ARG A 657 0.01 -22.01 -16.28
C ARG A 657 -0.73 -22.89 -15.27
N ALA A 658 -0.08 -23.91 -14.73
CA ALA A 658 -0.65 -24.74 -13.66
C ALA A 658 -1.09 -23.88 -12.47
N SER A 659 -0.28 -22.89 -12.08
CA SER A 659 -0.63 -22.01 -10.97
C SER A 659 -1.90 -21.18 -11.21
N LEU A 660 -2.29 -20.95 -12.47
CA LEU A 660 -3.40 -20.08 -12.88
C LEU A 660 -4.69 -20.85 -13.19
N HIS A 661 -4.57 -22.08 -13.70
CA HIS A 661 -5.70 -22.88 -14.18
C HIS A 661 -6.00 -24.13 -13.34
N ALA A 662 -5.17 -24.46 -12.36
CA ALA A 662 -5.44 -25.60 -11.49
C ALA A 662 -6.63 -25.33 -10.55
N ASP A 663 -7.48 -26.35 -10.38
CA ASP A 663 -8.56 -26.34 -9.40
C ASP A 663 -8.05 -26.57 -7.95
N ALA A 664 -8.97 -26.78 -7.00
CA ALA A 664 -8.63 -26.99 -5.60
C ALA A 664 -7.77 -28.26 -5.37
N ASP A 665 -7.90 -29.25 -6.26
CA ASP A 665 -7.25 -30.57 -6.20
C ASP A 665 -5.98 -30.63 -7.09
N GLY A 666 -5.65 -29.52 -7.75
CA GLY A 666 -4.46 -29.43 -8.60
C GLY A 666 -4.66 -29.94 -10.03
N GLN A 667 -5.89 -30.26 -10.43
CA GLN A 667 -6.19 -30.70 -11.79
C GLN A 667 -6.27 -29.50 -12.74
N PHE A 668 -5.72 -29.67 -13.95
CA PHE A 668 -5.70 -28.63 -14.96
C PHE A 668 -7.09 -28.48 -15.57
N LEU A 669 -7.77 -27.36 -15.31
CA LEU A 669 -8.99 -27.01 -16.03
C LEU A 669 -8.59 -26.41 -17.38
N LEU A 670 -8.23 -27.25 -18.36
CA LEU A 670 -8.14 -26.80 -19.74
C LEU A 670 -9.56 -26.40 -20.20
N PRO A 671 -9.73 -25.26 -20.90
CA PRO A 671 -10.91 -25.09 -21.73
C PRO A 671 -10.91 -26.28 -22.69
N ILE A 672 -11.96 -27.09 -22.66
CA ILE A 672 -12.22 -28.04 -23.74
C ILE A 672 -12.33 -27.16 -24.98
N ASP A 673 -11.45 -27.38 -25.95
CA ASP A 673 -11.53 -26.76 -27.26
C ASP A 673 -12.90 -27.13 -27.85
N GLY A 674 -13.89 -26.25 -27.67
CA GLY A 674 -15.13 -26.28 -28.41
C GLY A 674 -14.81 -25.85 -29.84
N GLY A 675 -15.11 -26.72 -30.80
CA GLY A 675 -14.80 -26.56 -32.23
C GLY A 675 -15.37 -25.33 -32.91
#